data_AF-A0A075P4E3-F1
#
_entry.id   AF-A0A075P4E3-F1
#
_cell.length_a   1.000
_cell.length_b   1.000
_cell.length_c   1.000
_cell.angle_alpha   90.00
_cell.angle_beta   90.00
_cell.angle_gamma   90.00
#
_symmetry.space_group_name_H-M   'P 1'
#
loop_
_entity.id
_entity.type
_entity.pdbx_description
1 polymer ?
#
loop_
_entity_poly.entity_id
_entity_poly.type
_entity_poly.pdbx_seq_one_letter_code
_entity_poly.pdbx_strand_id
1 'polypeptide(L)'
;MKIKAFALCAIAAAITGCSSDVDNNNNPNTLGSISLSGTPTSGQTLSASVSDPDGISGTVSYYWYADDAVIEGENDSTFVLTDDYIGSSITVQGSYTDDGGINESHISDPTDEVSAIVFDATVSISGDALIGSTLTATVEDDNGIENATIIYTWYADDEEIEGEVLSTLTLEEAQFGKVITVMATFEDDRGFSESPTSAATDPVARTNSEGAITILGTPTVGNELTTTIADEDGASGSIAYQWYADDTAINGATSSSYTVESSLVGAVITVTATYVDDNGFDEEITSQATIPVSAQAVNEDGSIEISGTSPYLADATLTAVITDNNGFDEADVTYTWYADGEAIDGATGSTYTPTTDAGAIISVSAVYTDQDAFPETVSTALDSIIYSQVVSDAASLVSAVNGGLADGDVIGLATNVYTDLDAIMLTSAVTLTALEDNQPVISGETCINIASSVDGAAIRGLTFQNIDTKADSYCEAEEEAVIYSEGDNFEFTQNTMDGDQETLNEETYHWLMVKGSGALIERNTFTNRNNAVNGSVIKLASSGSDHVIQYNLFENANNPNFDESSLLLLNLGSTTGADAAEEANFVVQYNRIDSFVSGRRLMRVQTSGATIKGNTIVNANGGIALEDGGFNVVEDNIIIRTTDIASSDDRPSGVLVTPLGHTVVNNYIAGIRSGNKEAGGIVFTANPFSQADGGVPNAGNQAVLDGSGDLSLTVTNNTVLNSLQPIVFSTEIGSKAPVDDCDELTADNAPLLYSLTKNFFDISFDANLIANGLDDDASKQGLYFDSEAISSDHAFEYDCDLIDHEASLFSNNFGFMDSYASGDVEDESWVDIRQLNGNGDFDSDGALDQDPAANGKEVPEFTTAANGLVETDSSGAQAVAGAKGLYYIEASDVGVGSTWVATNE
;
A
#
# COMPACT_ATOMS: atom_id res chain seq x y z
N MET A 1 44.51 -4.84 26.49
CA MET A 1 44.79 -3.39 26.38
C MET A 1 45.68 -2.97 27.56
N LYS A 2 46.64 -2.04 27.37
CA LYS A 2 47.67 -1.64 28.37
C LYS A 2 47.08 -0.96 29.61
N ILE A 3 47.72 -1.09 30.78
CA ILE A 3 48.41 -0.01 31.53
C ILE A 3 49.03 -0.57 32.84
N LYS A 4 50.30 -0.20 33.08
CA LYS A 4 51.10 -0.43 34.31
C LYS A 4 50.71 0.59 35.40
N ALA A 5 51.27 0.39 36.61
CA ALA A 5 51.59 1.38 37.66
C ALA A 5 50.59 1.38 38.83
N PHE A 6 50.95 1.57 40.11
CA PHE A 6 52.21 1.85 40.79
C PHE A 6 51.94 1.63 42.30
N ALA A 7 52.96 1.16 43.03
CA ALA A 7 53.29 1.47 44.43
C ALA A 7 52.17 1.78 45.46
N LEU A 8 52.14 0.97 46.53
CA LEU A 8 52.21 1.54 47.88
C LEU A 8 53.04 0.63 48.80
N CYS A 9 54.31 1.02 48.95
CA CYS A 9 55.18 0.60 50.03
C CYS A 9 54.98 1.62 51.16
N ALA A 10 54.62 1.18 52.37
CA ALA A 10 54.79 1.99 53.58
C ALA A 10 54.87 1.08 54.82
N ILE A 11 56.10 0.62 55.08
CA ILE A 11 56.62 0.27 56.39
C ILE A 11 56.22 1.35 57.41
N ALA A 12 55.57 0.97 58.51
CA ALA A 12 55.77 1.53 59.85
C ALA A 12 54.74 0.92 60.83
N ALA A 13 55.03 0.56 62.07
CA ALA A 13 56.28 0.45 62.82
C ALA A 13 55.89 -0.12 64.19
N ALA A 14 56.84 -0.85 64.78
CA ALA A 14 56.86 -1.36 66.15
C ALA A 14 55.89 -2.55 66.39
N ILE A 15 56.35 -3.72 66.83
CA ILE A 15 57.35 -3.93 67.88
C ILE A 15 58.24 -5.12 67.50
N THR A 16 59.48 -4.83 67.08
CA THR A 16 60.63 -5.68 67.40
C THR A 16 60.80 -5.67 68.91
N GLY A 17 60.27 -6.70 69.55
CA GLY A 17 60.53 -7.05 70.95
C GLY A 17 61.39 -8.31 71.03
N CYS A 18 62.55 -8.35 70.36
CA CYS A 18 63.60 -9.29 70.76
C CYS A 18 64.28 -8.74 72.01
N SER A 19 63.71 -9.07 73.17
CA SER A 19 64.46 -9.07 74.43
C SER A 19 65.46 -10.24 74.41
N SER A 20 66.72 -9.90 74.63
CA SER A 20 67.56 -10.64 75.58
C SER A 20 68.30 -9.54 76.35
N ASP A 21 67.74 -9.03 77.44
CA ASP A 21 67.83 -9.76 78.71
C ASP A 21 66.50 -9.79 79.47
N VAL A 22 65.92 -10.99 79.43
CA VAL A 22 65.17 -11.60 80.52
C VAL A 22 66.25 -12.34 81.31
N ASP A 23 66.82 -11.75 82.36
CA ASP A 23 66.23 -11.70 83.71
C ASP A 23 64.69 -11.78 83.72
N ASN A 24 64.17 -12.90 84.23
CA ASN A 24 62.76 -13.36 84.33
C ASN A 24 61.63 -12.31 84.47
N ASN A 25 60.79 -12.15 83.42
CA ASN A 25 59.33 -11.86 83.33
C ASN A 25 59.01 -11.09 82.02
N ASN A 26 57.96 -11.29 81.22
CA ASN A 26 56.86 -12.24 81.12
C ASN A 26 56.23 -12.01 79.71
N ASN A 27 56.08 -13.08 78.95
CA ASN A 27 55.42 -13.25 77.63
C ASN A 27 56.05 -12.67 76.33
N PRO A 28 57.00 -13.37 75.66
CA PRO A 28 57.23 -13.18 74.23
C PRO A 28 56.03 -13.77 73.47
N ASN A 29 55.19 -12.91 72.87
CA ASN A 29 54.05 -13.37 72.08
C ASN A 29 54.49 -14.38 71.02
N THR A 30 53.82 -15.53 70.97
CA THR A 30 54.09 -16.60 70.03
C THR A 30 53.07 -16.51 68.89
N LEU A 31 53.48 -15.98 67.73
CA LEU A 31 52.55 -15.77 66.60
C LEU A 31 51.73 -17.03 66.26
N GLY A 32 50.42 -16.86 66.15
CA GLY A 32 49.53 -17.91 65.69
C GLY A 32 49.57 -18.12 64.18
N SER A 33 48.68 -19.01 63.72
CA SER A 33 48.60 -19.44 62.32
C SER A 33 47.15 -19.72 61.94
N ILE A 34 46.85 -19.57 60.65
CA ILE A 34 45.58 -19.95 60.05
C ILE A 34 45.83 -20.96 58.94
N SER A 35 45.00 -22.01 58.87
CA SER A 35 45.03 -23.01 57.81
C SER A 35 43.66 -23.22 57.21
N LEU A 36 43.64 -23.48 55.90
CA LEU A 36 42.46 -23.90 55.16
C LEU A 36 42.44 -25.41 55.01
N SER A 37 41.24 -25.99 55.09
CA SER A 37 40.96 -27.39 54.81
C SER A 37 39.69 -27.51 53.97
N GLY A 38 39.61 -28.58 53.18
CA GLY A 38 38.57 -28.76 52.16
C GLY A 38 39.18 -28.87 50.77
N THR A 39 38.37 -29.22 49.77
CA THR A 39 38.77 -29.29 48.37
C THR A 39 38.24 -28.07 47.62
N PRO A 40 39.09 -27.30 46.92
CA PRO A 40 38.65 -26.17 46.12
C PRO A 40 37.92 -26.67 44.87
N THR A 41 36.64 -26.97 45.01
CA THR A 41 35.76 -27.47 43.94
C THR A 41 34.39 -26.85 44.12
N SER A 42 33.74 -26.40 43.04
CA SER A 42 32.40 -25.79 43.14
C SER A 42 31.42 -26.73 43.86
N GLY A 43 30.56 -26.16 44.70
CA GLY A 43 29.63 -26.86 45.58
C GLY A 43 30.25 -27.44 46.87
N GLN A 44 31.58 -27.44 47.02
CA GLN A 44 32.26 -27.90 48.24
C GLN A 44 32.47 -26.76 49.25
N THR A 45 32.74 -27.12 50.50
CA THR A 45 32.96 -26.16 51.60
C THR A 45 34.43 -26.14 52.03
N LEU A 46 35.03 -24.96 52.07
CA LEU A 46 36.32 -24.71 52.73
C LEU A 46 36.10 -24.36 54.20
N SER A 47 36.99 -24.81 55.07
CA SER A 47 36.95 -24.58 56.51
C SER A 47 38.27 -23.99 57.01
N ALA A 48 38.19 -22.88 57.71
CA ALA A 48 39.31 -22.15 58.28
C ALA A 48 39.53 -22.54 59.75
N SER A 49 40.76 -22.90 60.11
CA SER A 49 41.16 -23.18 61.49
C SER A 49 42.28 -22.24 61.91
N VAL A 50 42.11 -21.58 63.05
CA VAL A 50 43.11 -20.70 63.65
C VAL A 50 43.69 -21.38 64.88
N SER A 51 45.02 -21.37 65.02
CA SER A 51 45.72 -21.94 66.16
C SER A 51 46.81 -21.01 66.64
N ASP A 52 46.85 -20.79 67.94
CA ASP A 52 47.84 -19.96 68.62
C ASP A 52 48.47 -20.73 69.80
N PRO A 53 49.80 -20.79 69.94
CA PRO A 53 50.46 -21.45 71.07
C PRO A 53 50.10 -20.87 72.44
N ASP A 54 49.75 -19.58 72.51
CA ASP A 54 49.36 -18.91 73.75
C ASP A 54 47.87 -19.13 74.09
N GLY A 55 47.10 -19.69 73.16
CA GLY A 55 45.67 -20.02 73.31
C GLY A 55 44.74 -18.94 72.77
N ILE A 56 43.54 -19.34 72.35
CA ILE A 56 42.50 -18.44 71.82
C ILE A 56 41.19 -18.72 72.57
N SER A 57 40.82 -17.86 73.52
CA SER A 57 39.53 -17.91 74.23
C SER A 57 38.49 -16.90 73.69
N GLY A 58 38.92 -15.95 72.87
CA GLY A 58 38.06 -14.97 72.20
C GLY A 58 37.40 -15.48 70.90
N THR A 59 36.51 -14.68 70.32
CA THR A 59 35.90 -14.95 69.01
C THR A 59 36.87 -14.61 67.88
N VAL A 60 36.99 -15.48 66.89
CA VAL A 60 37.74 -15.22 65.64
C VAL A 60 36.79 -14.61 64.62
N SER A 61 37.20 -13.52 63.97
CA SER A 61 36.50 -12.95 62.81
C SER A 61 37.18 -13.41 61.52
N TYR A 62 36.39 -13.86 60.54
CA TYR A 62 36.88 -14.34 59.25
C TYR A 62 36.50 -13.39 58.13
N TYR A 63 37.34 -13.28 57.10
CA TYR A 63 37.06 -12.60 55.85
C TYR A 63 37.61 -13.43 54.70
N TRP A 64 36.76 -13.83 53.77
CA TRP A 64 37.15 -14.66 52.62
C TRP A 64 37.50 -13.82 51.40
N TYR A 65 38.43 -14.31 50.59
CA TYR A 65 38.89 -13.65 49.38
C TYR A 65 38.99 -14.64 48.22
N ALA A 66 38.61 -14.20 47.02
CA ALA A 66 38.87 -14.87 45.75
C ALA A 66 39.84 -14.00 44.94
N ASP A 67 41.00 -14.55 44.56
CA ASP A 67 42.07 -13.85 43.84
C ASP A 67 42.42 -12.46 44.43
N ASP A 68 42.63 -12.44 45.76
CA ASP A 68 42.92 -11.26 46.58
C ASP A 68 41.79 -10.21 46.69
N ALA A 69 40.62 -10.45 46.08
CA ALA A 69 39.44 -9.61 46.23
C ALA A 69 38.52 -10.13 47.35
N VAL A 70 38.05 -9.23 48.22
CA VAL A 70 37.19 -9.62 49.35
C VAL A 70 35.82 -10.08 48.85
N ILE A 71 35.35 -11.20 49.40
CA ILE A 71 34.00 -11.72 49.17
C ILE A 71 33.09 -11.10 50.23
N GLU A 72 32.28 -10.12 49.83
CA GLU A 72 31.44 -9.38 50.76
C GLU A 72 30.41 -10.29 51.44
N GLY A 73 30.29 -10.17 52.77
CA GLY A 73 29.31 -10.90 53.56
C GLY A 73 29.78 -12.24 54.14
N GLU A 74 30.85 -12.81 53.59
CA GLU A 74 31.39 -14.11 54.00
C GLU A 74 32.33 -13.96 55.19
N ASN A 75 31.80 -14.17 56.40
CA ASN A 75 32.52 -13.95 57.66
C ASN A 75 32.53 -15.15 58.62
N ASP A 76 32.04 -16.31 58.16
CA ASP A 76 32.02 -17.54 58.94
C ASP A 76 33.34 -18.30 58.83
N SER A 77 33.58 -19.22 59.78
CA SER A 77 34.75 -20.10 59.74
C SER A 77 34.73 -21.11 58.59
N THR A 78 33.64 -21.16 57.83
CA THR A 78 33.44 -22.03 56.67
C THR A 78 32.87 -21.24 55.51
N PHE A 79 33.23 -21.60 54.28
CA PHE A 79 32.78 -20.94 53.06
C PHE A 79 32.43 -21.97 51.99
N VAL A 80 31.22 -21.88 51.42
CA VAL A 80 30.76 -22.76 50.33
C VAL A 80 31.15 -22.14 49.00
N LEU A 81 31.85 -22.88 48.17
CA LEU A 81 32.26 -22.45 46.84
C LEU A 81 31.07 -22.56 45.88
N THR A 82 30.73 -21.48 45.20
CA THR A 82 29.78 -21.45 44.08
C THR A 82 30.53 -21.42 42.75
N ASP A 83 29.79 -21.55 41.64
CA ASP A 83 30.35 -21.52 40.28
C ASP A 83 31.06 -20.20 39.95
N ASP A 84 30.66 -19.09 40.59
CA ASP A 84 31.28 -17.76 40.43
C ASP A 84 32.78 -17.73 40.78
N TYR A 85 33.27 -18.72 41.51
CA TYR A 85 34.67 -18.80 41.94
C TYR A 85 35.50 -19.82 41.17
N ILE A 86 34.95 -20.51 40.16
CA ILE A 86 35.70 -21.46 39.34
C ILE A 86 36.90 -20.75 38.70
N GLY A 87 38.09 -21.35 38.82
CA GLY A 87 39.35 -20.77 38.37
C GLY A 87 40.00 -19.78 39.34
N SER A 88 39.31 -19.36 40.41
CA SER A 88 39.90 -18.50 41.43
C SER A 88 40.61 -19.28 42.52
N SER A 89 41.68 -18.71 43.06
CA SER A 89 42.31 -19.17 44.30
C SER A 89 41.64 -18.53 45.51
N ILE A 90 41.41 -19.31 46.58
CA ILE A 90 40.70 -18.83 47.78
C ILE A 90 41.66 -18.66 48.95
N THR A 91 41.57 -17.52 49.63
CA THR A 91 42.26 -17.27 50.91
C THR A 91 41.26 -16.82 51.97
N VAL A 92 41.64 -16.98 53.24
CA VAL A 92 40.85 -16.47 54.37
C VAL A 92 41.76 -15.69 55.33
N GLN A 93 41.29 -14.54 55.79
CA GLN A 93 41.90 -13.79 56.87
C GLN A 93 41.18 -14.09 58.18
N GLY A 94 41.91 -14.53 59.21
CA GLY A 94 41.39 -14.66 60.57
C GLY A 94 42.01 -13.61 61.49
N SER A 95 41.18 -12.86 62.20
CA SER A 95 41.61 -11.90 63.22
C SER A 95 41.00 -12.19 64.59
N TYR A 96 41.83 -12.18 65.63
CA TYR A 96 41.46 -12.55 67.01
C TYR A 96 42.37 -11.90 68.05
N THR A 97 41.98 -11.98 69.32
CA THR A 97 42.84 -11.66 70.47
C THR A 97 43.24 -12.96 71.17
N ASP A 98 44.53 -13.18 71.37
CA ASP A 98 45.05 -14.35 72.09
C ASP A 98 44.78 -14.27 73.61
N ASP A 99 45.05 -15.35 74.34
CA ASP A 99 44.90 -15.40 75.80
C ASP A 99 45.99 -14.60 76.55
N GLY A 100 47.01 -14.14 75.83
CA GLY A 100 48.02 -13.16 76.26
C GLY A 100 47.53 -11.70 76.20
N GLY A 101 46.39 -11.45 75.56
CA GLY A 101 45.77 -10.13 75.37
C GLY A 101 46.29 -9.35 74.15
N ILE A 102 46.94 -9.99 73.18
CA ILE A 102 47.48 -9.37 71.95
C ILE A 102 46.54 -9.65 70.77
N ASN A 103 46.31 -8.63 69.93
CA ASN A 103 45.52 -8.79 68.70
C ASN A 103 46.40 -9.30 67.55
N GLU A 104 45.98 -10.41 66.93
CA GLU A 104 46.63 -11.01 65.77
C GLU A 104 45.70 -11.02 64.54
N SER A 105 46.31 -11.06 63.36
CA SER A 105 45.62 -11.21 62.09
C SER A 105 46.52 -11.91 61.09
N HIS A 106 46.05 -13.04 60.54
CA HIS A 106 46.80 -13.85 59.58
C HIS A 106 45.93 -14.19 58.38
N ILE A 107 46.54 -14.27 57.21
CA ILE A 107 45.90 -14.75 55.97
C ILE A 107 46.47 -16.14 55.67
N SER A 108 45.61 -17.07 55.28
CA SER A 108 46.04 -18.41 54.88
C SER A 108 46.88 -18.38 53.61
N ASP A 109 47.63 -19.45 53.35
CA ASP A 109 48.09 -19.71 51.99
C ASP A 109 46.86 -19.89 51.06
N PRO A 110 46.95 -19.50 49.77
CA PRO A 110 45.88 -19.70 48.80
C PRO A 110 45.64 -21.19 48.54
N THR A 111 44.38 -21.55 48.31
CA THR A 111 44.06 -22.88 47.74
C THR A 111 44.59 -23.00 46.31
N ASP A 112 44.62 -24.22 45.78
CA ASP A 112 44.58 -24.40 44.33
C ASP A 112 43.31 -23.72 43.75
N GLU A 113 43.30 -23.44 42.45
CA GLU A 113 42.15 -22.86 41.76
C GLU A 113 40.90 -23.76 41.92
N VAL A 114 39.74 -23.15 42.16
CA VAL A 114 38.48 -23.89 42.31
C VAL A 114 38.15 -24.63 41.02
N SER A 115 38.05 -25.96 41.12
CA SER A 115 37.71 -26.83 39.99
C SER A 115 36.20 -26.95 39.76
N ALA A 116 35.78 -27.12 38.52
CA ALA A 116 34.40 -27.42 38.15
C ALA A 116 34.04 -28.92 38.35
N ILE A 117 32.74 -29.24 38.37
CA ILE A 117 32.21 -30.62 38.40
C ILE A 117 31.61 -30.97 37.03
N VAL A 118 31.89 -32.18 36.54
CA VAL A 118 31.38 -32.77 35.29
C VAL A 118 29.92 -33.23 35.45
N PHE A 119 29.10 -33.00 34.44
CA PHE A 119 27.73 -33.52 34.29
C PHE A 119 27.65 -34.27 32.95
N ASP A 120 26.98 -35.42 32.93
CA ASP A 120 26.88 -36.22 31.69
C ASP A 120 25.76 -35.65 30.81
N ALA A 121 26.08 -35.32 29.56
CA ALA A 121 25.07 -34.89 28.58
C ALA A 121 24.27 -36.07 28.00
N THR A 122 23.08 -35.77 27.46
CA THR A 122 22.26 -36.75 26.72
C THR A 122 21.82 -36.21 25.37
N VAL A 123 21.57 -37.10 24.40
CA VAL A 123 20.98 -36.75 23.10
C VAL A 123 19.82 -37.69 22.79
N SER A 124 18.70 -37.14 22.32
CA SER A 124 17.50 -37.88 21.94
C SER A 124 17.10 -37.57 20.50
N ILE A 125 16.49 -38.56 19.83
CA ILE A 125 15.92 -38.39 18.49
C ILE A 125 14.40 -38.34 18.62
N SER A 126 13.78 -37.40 17.93
CA SER A 126 12.34 -37.31 17.72
C SER A 126 12.01 -37.29 16.23
N GLY A 127 10.78 -37.65 15.87
CA GLY A 127 10.34 -37.80 14.48
C GLY A 127 10.02 -39.27 14.14
N ASP A 128 9.34 -39.46 13.01
CA ASP A 128 8.95 -40.78 12.53
C ASP A 128 10.09 -41.40 11.70
N ALA A 129 10.38 -42.69 11.94
CA ALA A 129 11.31 -43.47 11.13
C ALA A 129 10.66 -43.89 9.80
N LEU A 130 10.37 -42.89 8.96
CA LEU A 130 9.69 -43.05 7.68
C LEU A 130 10.44 -42.24 6.62
N ILE A 131 10.68 -42.82 5.44
CA ILE A 131 11.32 -42.11 4.31
C ILE A 131 10.57 -40.81 4.02
N GLY A 132 11.32 -39.73 3.77
CA GLY A 132 10.82 -38.36 3.59
C GLY A 132 10.56 -37.60 4.90
N SER A 133 10.50 -38.28 6.05
CA SER A 133 10.36 -37.63 7.36
C SER A 133 11.70 -37.09 7.86
N THR A 134 11.64 -36.02 8.65
CA THR A 134 12.81 -35.42 9.29
C THR A 134 12.90 -35.89 10.75
N LEU A 135 14.03 -36.51 11.08
CA LEU A 135 14.43 -36.78 12.46
C LEU A 135 15.12 -35.55 13.05
N THR A 136 14.83 -35.22 14.31
CA THR A 136 15.43 -34.09 15.04
C THR A 136 16.16 -34.59 16.28
N ALA A 137 17.44 -34.25 16.39
CA ALA A 137 18.29 -34.49 17.54
C ALA A 137 18.18 -33.34 18.54
N THR A 138 17.95 -33.66 19.81
CA THR A 138 17.93 -32.69 20.93
C THR A 138 18.94 -33.10 21.98
N VAL A 139 19.83 -32.17 22.35
CA VAL A 139 20.84 -32.35 23.40
C VAL A 139 20.36 -31.69 24.69
N GLU A 140 20.51 -32.40 25.82
CA GLU A 140 20.25 -31.88 27.16
C GLU A 140 21.48 -32.08 28.04
N ASP A 141 21.86 -31.03 28.79
CA ASP A 141 22.93 -31.06 29.79
C ASP A 141 22.53 -30.17 30.99
N ASP A 142 22.79 -30.66 32.21
CA ASP A 142 22.41 -30.00 33.46
C ASP A 142 23.28 -28.78 33.79
N ASN A 143 24.44 -28.64 33.13
CA ASN A 143 25.40 -27.57 33.39
C ASN A 143 25.46 -26.47 32.31
N GLY A 144 24.59 -26.55 31.29
CA GLY A 144 24.41 -25.53 30.26
C GLY A 144 25.14 -25.81 28.94
N ILE A 145 24.45 -25.54 27.83
CA ILE A 145 24.96 -25.65 26.44
C ILE A 145 24.68 -24.38 25.63
N GLU A 146 24.38 -23.27 26.29
CA GLU A 146 23.83 -22.06 25.63
C GLU A 146 24.83 -21.42 24.68
N ASN A 147 26.14 -21.63 24.92
CA ASN A 147 27.22 -21.13 24.07
C ASN A 147 27.94 -22.25 23.29
N ALA A 148 27.45 -23.49 23.38
CA ALA A 148 28.09 -24.65 22.78
C ALA A 148 27.87 -24.69 21.25
N THR A 149 28.93 -24.96 20.49
CA THR A 149 28.80 -25.35 19.07
C THR A 149 28.69 -26.87 18.99
N ILE A 150 27.51 -27.38 18.65
CA ILE A 150 27.23 -28.81 18.59
C ILE A 150 27.43 -29.31 17.16
N ILE A 151 28.28 -30.34 17.01
CA ILE A 151 28.47 -31.07 15.76
C ILE A 151 27.76 -32.41 15.87
N TYR A 152 26.85 -32.70 14.93
CA TYR A 152 26.15 -33.98 14.88
C TYR A 152 26.86 -34.94 13.93
N THR A 153 26.75 -36.23 14.20
CA THR A 153 27.16 -37.30 13.29
C THR A 153 26.09 -38.37 13.30
N TRP A 154 25.40 -38.52 12.18
CA TRP A 154 24.30 -39.46 12.02
C TRP A 154 24.81 -40.80 11.48
N TYR A 155 24.19 -41.90 11.92
CA TYR A 155 24.52 -43.25 11.52
C TYR A 155 23.27 -44.02 11.09
N ALA A 156 23.42 -44.89 10.09
CA ALA A 156 22.42 -45.87 9.70
C ALA A 156 23.03 -47.27 9.82
N ASP A 157 22.48 -48.13 10.69
CA ASP A 157 23.07 -49.45 11.03
C ASP A 157 24.57 -49.39 11.40
N ASP A 158 24.94 -48.42 12.24
CA ASP A 158 26.32 -48.13 12.68
C ASP A 158 27.28 -47.65 11.56
N GLU A 159 26.79 -47.38 10.35
CA GLU A 159 27.55 -46.76 9.25
C GLU A 159 27.25 -45.26 9.20
N GLU A 160 28.30 -44.43 9.18
CA GLU A 160 28.17 -42.97 9.14
C GLU A 160 27.49 -42.50 7.85
N ILE A 161 26.53 -41.58 7.99
CA ILE A 161 25.90 -40.90 6.86
C ILE A 161 26.76 -39.67 6.52
N GLU A 162 27.54 -39.79 5.45
CA GLU A 162 28.55 -38.79 5.08
C GLU A 162 27.92 -37.41 4.80
N GLY A 163 28.43 -36.37 5.46
CA GLY A 163 28.01 -34.97 5.25
C GLY A 163 26.93 -34.44 6.18
N GLU A 164 26.31 -35.31 6.99
CA GLU A 164 25.21 -34.95 7.88
C GLU A 164 25.70 -34.46 9.24
N VAL A 165 25.79 -33.13 9.40
CA VAL A 165 26.35 -32.48 10.60
C VAL A 165 25.36 -31.58 11.37
N LEU A 166 24.12 -31.48 10.90
CA LEU A 166 23.06 -30.65 11.50
C LEU A 166 22.25 -31.44 12.53
N SER A 167 21.48 -30.72 13.36
CA SER A 167 20.57 -31.32 14.36
C SER A 167 19.37 -32.02 13.76
N THR A 168 19.22 -32.01 12.44
CA THR A 168 18.10 -32.63 11.71
C THR A 168 18.64 -33.53 10.60
N LEU A 169 17.99 -34.66 10.37
CA LEU A 169 18.27 -35.59 9.27
C LEU A 169 16.97 -35.94 8.56
N THR A 170 16.89 -35.68 7.25
CA THR A 170 15.80 -36.18 6.42
C THR A 170 16.12 -37.61 5.97
N LEU A 171 15.18 -38.52 6.15
CA LEU A 171 15.36 -39.93 5.81
C LEU A 171 15.17 -40.16 4.32
N GLU A 172 16.17 -40.75 3.67
CA GLU A 172 16.12 -41.06 2.24
C GLU A 172 15.96 -42.57 2.01
N GLU A 173 15.81 -42.93 0.74
CA GLU A 173 15.68 -44.31 0.28
C GLU A 173 16.87 -45.19 0.72
N ALA A 174 18.07 -44.61 0.82
CA ALA A 174 19.28 -45.31 1.26
C ALA A 174 19.24 -45.79 2.73
N GLN A 175 18.33 -45.24 3.54
CA GLN A 175 18.12 -45.59 4.93
C GLN A 175 17.00 -46.62 5.13
N PHE A 176 16.27 -47.02 4.09
CA PHE A 176 15.18 -47.98 4.24
C PHE A 176 15.60 -49.28 4.93
N GLY A 177 14.83 -49.67 5.95
CA GLY A 177 15.05 -50.87 6.74
C GLY A 177 16.20 -50.77 7.75
N LYS A 178 16.96 -49.66 7.77
CA LYS A 178 18.04 -49.42 8.74
C LYS A 178 17.52 -48.73 9.99
N VAL A 179 18.21 -48.85 11.11
CA VAL A 179 17.94 -48.02 12.30
C VAL A 179 18.87 -46.81 12.32
N ILE A 180 18.39 -45.70 12.87
CA ILE A 180 19.14 -44.43 12.91
C ILE A 180 19.62 -44.13 14.33
N THR A 181 20.86 -43.69 14.47
CA THR A 181 21.43 -43.12 15.70
C THR A 181 22.15 -41.81 15.39
N VAL A 182 22.30 -40.96 16.40
CA VAL A 182 23.05 -39.70 16.30
C VAL A 182 24.03 -39.57 17.46
N MET A 183 25.24 -39.12 17.17
CA MET A 183 26.23 -38.69 18.14
C MET A 183 26.35 -37.16 18.08
N ALA A 184 26.31 -36.49 19.23
CA ALA A 184 26.50 -35.05 19.33
C ALA A 184 27.81 -34.74 20.04
N THR A 185 28.73 -34.02 19.41
CA THR A 185 30.02 -33.63 19.99
C THR A 185 30.07 -32.12 20.22
N PHE A 186 30.37 -31.69 21.44
CA PHE A 186 30.42 -30.27 21.83
C PHE A 186 31.31 -30.05 23.07
N GLU A 187 31.53 -28.78 23.40
CA GLU A 187 32.10 -28.35 24.69
C GLU A 187 30.99 -27.61 25.46
N ASP A 188 30.72 -28.01 26.70
CA ASP A 188 29.67 -27.41 27.55
C ASP A 188 30.07 -26.01 28.06
N ASP A 189 29.16 -25.32 28.74
CA ASP A 189 29.42 -23.98 29.29
C ASP A 189 30.52 -23.96 30.39
N ARG A 190 30.99 -25.13 30.85
CA ARG A 190 32.06 -25.32 31.84
C ARG A 190 33.39 -25.79 31.23
N GLY A 191 33.46 -25.95 29.90
CA GLY A 191 34.68 -26.33 29.19
C GLY A 191 34.95 -27.84 29.15
N PHE A 192 33.96 -28.70 29.43
CA PHE A 192 34.10 -30.15 29.28
C PHE A 192 33.66 -30.60 27.89
N SER A 193 34.48 -31.45 27.25
CA SER A 193 34.14 -32.04 25.94
C SER A 193 33.20 -33.23 26.12
N GLU A 194 32.02 -33.13 25.53
CA GLU A 194 30.96 -34.13 25.59
C GLU A 194 30.73 -34.81 24.24
N SER A 195 30.27 -36.07 24.27
CA SER A 195 29.99 -36.85 23.05
C SER A 195 28.87 -37.89 23.21
N PRO A 196 27.65 -37.53 23.70
CA PRO A 196 26.57 -38.50 23.88
C PRO A 196 26.09 -39.11 22.55
N THR A 197 25.60 -40.35 22.62
CA THR A 197 24.97 -41.06 21.49
C THR A 197 23.54 -41.43 21.84
N SER A 198 22.60 -41.24 20.90
CA SER A 198 21.18 -41.53 21.11
C SER A 198 20.88 -43.02 21.19
N ALA A 199 19.66 -43.35 21.66
CA ALA A 199 19.07 -44.65 21.34
C ALA A 199 18.78 -44.76 19.83
N ALA A 200 18.75 -45.99 19.32
CA ALA A 200 18.36 -46.27 17.94
C ALA A 200 16.85 -46.06 17.72
N THR A 201 16.48 -45.52 16.56
CA THR A 201 15.08 -45.46 16.12
C THR A 201 14.52 -46.87 15.83
N ASP A 202 13.22 -46.96 15.59
CA ASP A 202 12.67 -48.09 14.85
C ASP A 202 13.27 -48.14 13.42
N PRO A 203 13.28 -49.32 12.75
CA PRO A 203 13.75 -49.42 11.37
C PRO A 203 12.95 -48.52 10.45
N VAL A 204 13.64 -47.79 9.57
CA VAL A 204 13.01 -46.85 8.64
C VAL A 204 12.06 -47.59 7.70
N ALA A 205 10.79 -47.21 7.74
CA ALA A 205 9.74 -47.74 6.87
C ALA A 205 9.52 -46.84 5.64
N ARG A 206 8.66 -47.30 4.73
CA ARG A 206 8.06 -46.49 3.65
C ARG A 206 6.55 -46.73 3.64
N THR A 207 5.80 -45.77 3.13
CA THR A 207 4.37 -45.91 2.82
C THR A 207 4.19 -46.28 1.36
N ASN A 208 3.07 -46.94 1.06
CA ASN A 208 2.65 -47.25 -0.29
C ASN A 208 2.01 -46.04 -0.97
N SER A 209 2.23 -45.88 -2.27
CA SER A 209 1.56 -44.92 -3.14
C SER A 209 0.67 -45.69 -4.13
N GLU A 210 -0.64 -45.71 -3.89
CA GLU A 210 -1.59 -46.47 -4.72
C GLU A 210 -1.55 -46.03 -6.19
N GLY A 211 -1.50 -47.00 -7.11
CA GLY A 211 -1.45 -46.71 -8.54
C GLY A 211 -2.77 -46.20 -9.11
N ALA A 212 -2.73 -45.71 -10.36
CA ALA A 212 -3.91 -45.33 -11.13
C ALA A 212 -3.91 -46.02 -12.50
N ILE A 213 -5.08 -46.48 -12.94
CA ILE A 213 -5.27 -47.08 -14.27
C ILE A 213 -6.25 -46.26 -15.09
N THR A 214 -5.83 -45.93 -16.31
CA THR A 214 -6.63 -45.16 -17.27
C THR A 214 -6.94 -46.02 -18.48
N ILE A 215 -8.19 -45.96 -18.94
CA ILE A 215 -8.58 -46.53 -20.23
C ILE A 215 -8.31 -45.48 -21.32
N LEU A 216 -7.56 -45.87 -22.35
CA LEU A 216 -7.37 -45.10 -23.58
C LEU A 216 -8.23 -45.70 -24.70
N GLY A 217 -8.76 -44.83 -25.56
CA GLY A 217 -9.64 -45.21 -26.66
C GLY A 217 -11.11 -45.01 -26.34
N THR A 218 -11.91 -44.86 -27.39
CA THR A 218 -13.35 -44.62 -27.26
C THR A 218 -14.12 -45.93 -27.16
N PRO A 219 -15.17 -46.00 -26.33
CA PRO A 219 -16.01 -47.19 -26.20
C PRO A 219 -16.95 -47.33 -27.41
N THR A 220 -16.46 -47.19 -28.64
CA THR A 220 -17.23 -47.35 -29.87
C THR A 220 -17.12 -48.79 -30.36
N VAL A 221 -18.22 -49.38 -30.82
CA VAL A 221 -18.23 -50.77 -31.33
C VAL A 221 -17.13 -51.00 -32.38
N GLY A 222 -16.24 -51.94 -32.09
CA GLY A 222 -15.12 -52.31 -32.95
C GLY A 222 -13.80 -51.59 -32.67
N ASN A 223 -13.80 -50.53 -31.84
CA ASN A 223 -12.58 -49.89 -31.39
C ASN A 223 -11.88 -50.74 -30.32
N GLU A 224 -10.55 -50.60 -30.24
CA GLU A 224 -9.73 -51.23 -29.20
C GLU A 224 -9.46 -50.23 -28.09
N LEU A 225 -9.92 -50.56 -26.89
CA LEU A 225 -9.54 -49.87 -25.66
C LEU A 225 -8.21 -50.42 -25.18
N THR A 226 -7.33 -49.57 -24.68
CA THR A 226 -6.05 -49.97 -24.07
C THR A 226 -5.94 -49.38 -22.68
N THR A 227 -4.98 -49.84 -21.88
CA THR A 227 -4.79 -49.33 -20.52
C THR A 227 -3.39 -48.80 -20.31
N THR A 228 -3.28 -47.71 -19.56
CA THR A 228 -2.03 -47.21 -19.01
C THR A 228 -2.12 -47.22 -17.48
N ILE A 229 -1.03 -47.61 -16.83
CA ILE A 229 -0.88 -47.56 -15.38
C ILE A 229 0.15 -46.48 -15.07
N ALA A 230 -0.22 -45.58 -14.17
CA ALA A 230 0.68 -44.61 -13.56
C ALA A 230 0.82 -44.97 -12.08
N ASP A 231 2.05 -45.21 -11.65
CA ASP A 231 2.37 -45.60 -10.28
C ASP A 231 3.74 -45.00 -9.95
N GLU A 232 3.81 -44.23 -8.87
CA GLU A 232 5.02 -43.56 -8.41
C GLU A 232 6.04 -44.56 -7.85
N ASP A 233 5.53 -45.64 -7.25
CA ASP A 233 6.31 -46.76 -6.73
C ASP A 233 6.67 -47.77 -7.83
N GLY A 234 6.16 -47.55 -9.05
CA GLY A 234 6.49 -48.29 -10.27
C GLY A 234 5.69 -49.59 -10.43
N ALA A 235 5.30 -49.89 -11.66
CA ALA A 235 4.51 -51.08 -12.00
C ALA A 235 5.24 -52.02 -12.97
N SER A 236 6.53 -52.33 -12.71
CA SER A 236 7.36 -53.11 -13.65
C SER A 236 7.07 -54.63 -13.62
N GLY A 237 6.30 -55.08 -12.63
CA GLY A 237 5.93 -56.46 -12.38
C GLY A 237 4.94 -57.09 -13.38
N SER A 238 4.42 -58.27 -13.04
CA SER A 238 3.37 -58.93 -13.82
C SER A 238 2.00 -58.37 -13.43
N ILE A 239 1.31 -57.73 -14.39
CA ILE A 239 0.00 -57.14 -14.18
C ILE A 239 -1.10 -58.07 -14.72
N ALA A 240 -2.13 -58.31 -13.91
CA ALA A 240 -3.33 -59.04 -14.32
C ALA A 240 -4.50 -58.07 -14.52
N TYR A 241 -5.23 -58.20 -15.63
CA TYR A 241 -6.34 -57.33 -16.00
C TYR A 241 -7.67 -58.09 -15.98
N GLN A 242 -8.77 -57.38 -15.69
CA GLN A 242 -10.13 -57.85 -15.93
C GLN A 242 -11.01 -56.67 -16.35
N TRP A 243 -11.65 -56.79 -17.51
CA TRP A 243 -12.60 -55.77 -18.01
C TRP A 243 -14.04 -56.07 -17.58
N TYR A 244 -14.83 -55.02 -17.40
CA TYR A 244 -16.22 -55.08 -16.97
C TYR A 244 -17.11 -54.22 -17.87
N ALA A 245 -18.37 -54.63 -18.02
CA ALA A 245 -19.44 -53.83 -18.62
C ALA A 245 -20.58 -53.71 -17.60
N ASP A 246 -20.97 -52.50 -17.22
CA ASP A 246 -21.94 -52.22 -16.15
C ASP A 246 -21.68 -53.08 -14.89
N ASP A 247 -20.44 -53.01 -14.37
CA ASP A 247 -19.92 -53.78 -13.23
C ASP A 247 -19.94 -55.32 -13.39
N THR A 248 -20.28 -55.83 -14.58
CA THR A 248 -20.30 -57.26 -14.87
C THR A 248 -19.06 -57.67 -15.67
N ALA A 249 -18.28 -58.62 -15.14
CA ALA A 249 -17.05 -59.08 -15.76
C ALA A 249 -17.29 -59.60 -17.19
N ILE A 250 -16.53 -59.07 -18.15
CA ILE A 250 -16.55 -59.52 -19.54
C ILE A 250 -15.71 -60.79 -19.64
N ASN A 251 -16.36 -61.90 -19.99
CA ASN A 251 -15.75 -63.22 -19.94
C ASN A 251 -14.56 -63.35 -20.91
N GLY A 252 -13.36 -63.59 -20.37
CA GLY A 252 -12.13 -63.78 -21.13
C GLY A 252 -11.39 -62.49 -21.49
N ALA A 253 -11.89 -61.32 -21.11
CA ALA A 253 -11.23 -60.03 -21.31
C ALA A 253 -10.21 -59.80 -20.19
N THR A 254 -9.00 -60.35 -20.34
CA THR A 254 -7.93 -60.31 -19.33
C THR A 254 -6.59 -59.75 -19.86
N SER A 255 -6.63 -59.06 -21.00
CA SER A 255 -5.48 -58.40 -21.61
C SER A 255 -5.46 -56.92 -21.24
N SER A 256 -4.32 -56.24 -21.41
CA SER A 256 -4.20 -54.78 -21.28
C SER A 256 -4.93 -54.01 -22.40
N SER A 257 -5.56 -54.72 -23.34
CA SER A 257 -6.45 -54.17 -24.36
C SER A 257 -7.73 -54.97 -24.48
N TYR A 258 -8.80 -54.31 -24.93
CA TYR A 258 -10.13 -54.87 -25.13
C TYR A 258 -10.82 -54.25 -26.35
N THR A 259 -11.21 -55.08 -27.32
CA THR A 259 -12.03 -54.63 -28.46
C THR A 259 -13.50 -54.58 -28.09
N VAL A 260 -14.13 -53.41 -28.23
CA VAL A 260 -15.52 -53.17 -27.85
C VAL A 260 -16.49 -53.97 -28.71
N GLU A 261 -17.32 -54.80 -28.08
CA GLU A 261 -18.28 -55.64 -28.77
C GLU A 261 -19.63 -54.94 -29.01
N SER A 262 -20.27 -55.24 -30.15
CA SER A 262 -21.60 -54.69 -30.50
C SER A 262 -22.72 -54.98 -29.50
N SER A 263 -22.56 -56.03 -28.66
CA SER A 263 -23.53 -56.37 -27.62
C SER A 263 -23.48 -55.45 -26.40
N LEU A 264 -22.43 -54.63 -26.27
CA LEU A 264 -22.21 -53.76 -25.12
C LEU A 264 -22.76 -52.34 -25.33
N VAL A 265 -23.39 -52.04 -26.48
CA VAL A 265 -23.97 -50.71 -26.75
C VAL A 265 -24.87 -50.24 -25.61
N GLY A 266 -24.54 -49.07 -25.06
CA GLY A 266 -25.20 -48.44 -23.92
C GLY A 266 -24.65 -48.83 -22.54
N ALA A 267 -23.75 -49.82 -22.45
CA ALA A 267 -23.05 -50.15 -21.21
C ALA A 267 -21.81 -49.26 -21.05
N VAL A 268 -21.39 -49.00 -19.81
CA VAL A 268 -20.09 -48.36 -19.52
C VAL A 268 -19.02 -49.42 -19.30
N ILE A 269 -17.77 -49.13 -19.67
CA ILE A 269 -16.65 -50.06 -19.54
C ILE A 269 -15.74 -49.61 -18.39
N THR A 270 -15.28 -50.56 -17.58
CA THR A 270 -14.21 -50.35 -16.58
C THR A 270 -13.18 -51.48 -16.68
N VAL A 271 -11.99 -51.26 -16.15
CA VAL A 271 -10.95 -52.28 -16.04
C VAL A 271 -10.34 -52.25 -14.64
N THR A 272 -10.10 -53.43 -14.08
CA THR A 272 -9.33 -53.60 -12.85
C THR A 272 -7.98 -54.22 -13.19
N ALA A 273 -6.90 -53.65 -12.66
CA ALA A 273 -5.57 -54.21 -12.70
C ALA A 273 -5.09 -54.59 -11.29
N THR A 274 -4.46 -55.76 -11.16
CA THR A 274 -3.83 -56.22 -9.92
C THR A 274 -2.37 -56.55 -10.18
N TYR A 275 -1.45 -56.01 -9.36
CA TYR A 275 -0.02 -56.23 -9.47
C TYR A 275 0.68 -56.05 -8.10
N VAL A 276 1.99 -56.28 -8.07
CA VAL A 276 2.87 -55.88 -6.96
C VAL A 276 3.78 -54.81 -7.53
N ASP A 277 3.83 -53.65 -6.89
CA ASP A 277 4.65 -52.51 -7.31
C ASP A 277 6.16 -52.80 -7.13
N ASP A 278 7.03 -51.85 -7.51
CA ASP A 278 8.48 -52.04 -7.38
C ASP A 278 8.97 -51.90 -5.92
N ASN A 279 8.12 -51.39 -5.03
CA ASN A 279 8.35 -51.30 -3.58
C ASN A 279 7.88 -52.53 -2.77
N GLY A 280 7.19 -53.48 -3.41
CA GLY A 280 6.71 -54.72 -2.84
C GLY A 280 5.32 -54.69 -2.20
N PHE A 281 4.51 -53.66 -2.45
CA PHE A 281 3.11 -53.55 -2.02
C PHE A 281 2.16 -54.17 -3.06
N ASP A 282 1.07 -54.77 -2.58
CA ASP A 282 0.02 -55.34 -3.43
C ASP A 282 -0.96 -54.23 -3.86
N GLU A 283 -1.18 -54.10 -5.17
CA GLU A 283 -2.04 -53.09 -5.80
C GLU A 283 -3.30 -53.73 -6.43
N GLU A 284 -4.46 -53.10 -6.23
CA GLU A 284 -5.72 -53.43 -6.92
C GLU A 284 -6.43 -52.13 -7.34
N ILE A 285 -6.20 -51.72 -8.57
CA ILE A 285 -6.63 -50.41 -9.08
C ILE A 285 -7.73 -50.59 -10.14
N THR A 286 -8.75 -49.73 -10.10
CA THR A 286 -9.88 -49.77 -11.04
C THR A 286 -10.04 -48.44 -11.75
N SER A 287 -10.22 -48.46 -13.07
CA SER A 287 -10.38 -47.25 -13.87
C SER A 287 -11.69 -46.54 -13.56
N GLN A 288 -11.77 -45.25 -13.91
CA GLN A 288 -13.06 -44.62 -14.09
C GLN A 288 -13.85 -45.33 -15.20
N ALA A 289 -15.18 -45.24 -15.11
CA ALA A 289 -16.06 -45.78 -16.14
C ALA A 289 -15.99 -44.93 -17.39
N THR A 290 -15.89 -45.57 -18.55
CA THR A 290 -16.03 -44.88 -19.83
C THR A 290 -17.43 -44.29 -19.96
N ILE A 291 -17.63 -43.40 -20.93
CA ILE A 291 -18.98 -43.09 -21.43
C ILE A 291 -19.68 -44.39 -21.93
N PRO A 292 -21.03 -44.39 -22.05
CA PRO A 292 -21.74 -45.54 -22.59
C PRO A 292 -21.30 -45.88 -24.01
N VAL A 293 -21.16 -47.19 -24.29
CA VAL A 293 -20.72 -47.68 -25.59
C VAL A 293 -21.64 -47.21 -26.70
N SER A 294 -21.06 -46.61 -27.74
CA SER A 294 -21.78 -46.09 -28.90
C SER A 294 -21.67 -47.03 -30.10
N ALA A 295 -22.67 -47.01 -30.98
CA ALA A 295 -22.64 -47.81 -32.21
C ALA A 295 -21.77 -47.17 -33.32
N GLN A 296 -21.50 -45.87 -33.21
CA GLN A 296 -20.71 -45.05 -34.13
C GLN A 296 -20.04 -43.94 -33.31
N ALA A 297 -18.86 -43.49 -33.74
CA ALA A 297 -18.13 -42.40 -33.11
C ALA A 297 -18.98 -41.12 -33.01
N VAL A 298 -18.93 -40.47 -31.86
CA VAL A 298 -19.61 -39.20 -31.54
C VAL A 298 -18.59 -38.31 -30.86
N ASN A 299 -18.54 -37.04 -31.27
CA ASN A 299 -17.68 -36.06 -30.63
C ASN A 299 -18.23 -35.65 -29.28
N GLU A 300 -17.38 -35.65 -28.25
CA GLU A 300 -17.63 -35.00 -26.97
C GLU A 300 -16.53 -33.96 -26.77
N ASP A 301 -16.90 -32.70 -26.59
CA ASP A 301 -15.94 -31.61 -26.51
C ASP A 301 -14.98 -31.81 -25.31
N GLY A 302 -13.68 -31.68 -25.54
CA GLY A 302 -12.68 -31.73 -24.48
C GLY A 302 -12.72 -30.52 -23.55
N SER A 303 -11.96 -30.57 -22.46
CA SER A 303 -11.72 -29.45 -21.55
C SER A 303 -10.25 -29.29 -21.23
N ILE A 304 -9.84 -28.10 -20.82
CA ILE A 304 -8.48 -27.79 -20.39
C ILE A 304 -8.49 -26.98 -19.09
N GLU A 305 -7.58 -27.30 -18.19
CA GLU A 305 -7.33 -26.58 -16.94
C GLU A 305 -5.85 -26.16 -16.86
N ILE A 306 -5.56 -25.04 -16.21
CA ILE A 306 -4.19 -24.67 -15.83
C ILE A 306 -3.97 -25.08 -14.38
N SER A 307 -3.11 -26.06 -14.16
CA SER A 307 -2.60 -26.48 -12.86
C SER A 307 -1.42 -25.61 -12.43
N GLY A 308 -1.40 -25.22 -11.16
CA GLY A 308 -0.34 -24.46 -10.49
C GLY A 308 -0.78 -24.08 -9.07
N THR A 309 0.17 -23.64 -8.23
CA THR A 309 -0.13 -23.17 -6.87
C THR A 309 -0.40 -21.67 -6.89
N SER A 310 -1.58 -21.25 -6.42
CA SER A 310 -1.87 -19.82 -6.15
C SER A 310 -1.28 -19.41 -4.79
N PRO A 311 -0.64 -18.23 -4.66
CA PRO A 311 -0.43 -17.21 -5.70
C PRO A 311 0.57 -17.64 -6.78
N TYR A 312 0.24 -17.38 -8.04
CA TYR A 312 1.09 -17.78 -9.17
C TYR A 312 2.32 -16.87 -9.29
N LEU A 313 3.51 -17.47 -9.24
CA LEU A 313 4.78 -16.76 -9.27
C LEU A 313 5.48 -16.87 -10.64
N ALA A 314 6.26 -15.85 -11.00
CA ALA A 314 7.00 -15.78 -12.25
C ALA A 314 8.00 -16.94 -12.46
N ASP A 315 8.45 -17.57 -11.37
CA ASP A 315 9.37 -18.72 -11.40
C ASP A 315 8.67 -20.08 -11.21
N ALA A 316 7.35 -20.09 -11.00
CA ALA A 316 6.56 -21.30 -10.83
C ALA A 316 6.10 -21.86 -12.19
N THR A 317 6.17 -23.18 -12.35
CA THR A 317 5.72 -23.84 -13.59
C THR A 317 4.21 -24.09 -13.55
N LEU A 318 3.52 -23.59 -14.57
CA LEU A 318 2.11 -23.87 -14.87
C LEU A 318 2.03 -25.09 -15.80
N THR A 319 1.00 -25.91 -15.62
CA THR A 319 0.76 -27.11 -16.44
C THR A 319 -0.65 -27.08 -17.01
N ALA A 320 -0.76 -27.12 -18.34
CA ALA A 320 -2.03 -27.34 -19.03
C ALA A 320 -2.41 -28.82 -18.94
N VAL A 321 -3.60 -29.11 -18.41
CA VAL A 321 -4.14 -30.45 -18.26
C VAL A 321 -5.39 -30.57 -19.11
N ILE A 322 -5.31 -31.38 -20.17
CA ILE A 322 -6.47 -31.67 -21.04
C ILE A 322 -7.19 -32.91 -20.51
N THR A 323 -8.51 -32.84 -20.48
CA THR A 323 -9.40 -33.99 -20.27
C THR A 323 -10.32 -34.13 -21.46
N ASP A 324 -10.34 -35.30 -22.08
CA ASP A 324 -11.23 -35.65 -23.19
C ASP A 324 -11.69 -37.10 -23.04
N ASN A 325 -13.01 -37.31 -23.14
CA ASN A 325 -13.64 -38.63 -23.04
C ASN A 325 -13.42 -39.49 -24.30
N ASN A 326 -13.20 -38.87 -25.45
CA ASN A 326 -12.80 -39.56 -26.67
C ASN A 326 -11.30 -39.89 -26.65
N GLY A 327 -10.56 -39.35 -25.69
CA GLY A 327 -9.12 -39.56 -25.54
C GLY A 327 -8.32 -38.91 -26.67
N PHE A 328 -7.05 -38.67 -26.41
CA PHE A 328 -6.15 -38.01 -27.37
C PHE A 328 -4.74 -38.58 -27.24
N ASP A 329 -3.89 -38.30 -28.23
CA ASP A 329 -2.44 -38.53 -28.12
C ASP A 329 -1.78 -37.20 -27.77
N GLU A 330 -1.10 -37.14 -26.63
CA GLU A 330 -0.37 -35.94 -26.18
C GLU A 330 0.62 -35.44 -27.25
N ALA A 331 1.19 -36.35 -28.05
CA ALA A 331 2.13 -35.99 -29.11
C ALA A 331 1.48 -35.21 -30.28
N ASP A 332 0.15 -35.27 -30.41
CA ASP A 332 -0.63 -34.57 -31.43
C ASP A 332 -1.20 -33.23 -30.93
N VAL A 333 -0.96 -32.89 -29.65
CA VAL A 333 -1.44 -31.63 -29.07
C VAL A 333 -0.49 -30.48 -29.41
N THR A 334 -1.06 -29.38 -29.88
CA THR A 334 -0.35 -28.10 -30.04
C THR A 334 -0.89 -27.11 -29.03
N TYR A 335 -0.05 -26.70 -28.08
CA TYR A 335 -0.37 -25.65 -27.12
C TYR A 335 0.02 -24.27 -27.64
N THR A 336 -0.70 -23.24 -27.21
CA THR A 336 -0.32 -21.84 -27.35
C THR A 336 -0.68 -21.13 -26.05
N TRP A 337 0.33 -20.59 -25.38
CA TRP A 337 0.14 -19.77 -24.19
C TRP A 337 0.03 -18.29 -24.55
N TYR A 338 -0.71 -17.54 -23.75
CA TYR A 338 -0.98 -16.12 -23.96
C TYR A 338 -0.81 -15.37 -22.64
N ALA A 339 -0.29 -14.14 -22.71
CA ALA A 339 -0.27 -13.16 -21.63
C ALA A 339 -1.21 -12.01 -22.03
N ASP A 340 -2.24 -11.75 -21.21
CA ASP A 340 -3.28 -10.74 -21.49
C ASP A 340 -3.92 -10.86 -22.89
N GLY A 341 -4.03 -12.09 -23.39
CA GLY A 341 -4.61 -12.41 -24.71
C GLY A 341 -3.63 -12.31 -25.89
N GLU A 342 -2.40 -11.83 -25.69
CA GLU A 342 -1.34 -11.83 -26.70
C GLU A 342 -0.53 -13.13 -26.63
N ALA A 343 -0.26 -13.74 -27.79
CA ALA A 343 0.41 -15.04 -27.86
C ALA A 343 1.89 -14.94 -27.46
N ILE A 344 2.35 -15.86 -26.62
CA ILE A 344 3.74 -15.91 -26.14
C ILE A 344 4.58 -16.73 -27.11
N ASP A 345 5.55 -16.06 -27.74
CA ASP A 345 6.41 -16.68 -28.76
C ASP A 345 7.20 -17.87 -28.20
N GLY A 346 6.98 -19.05 -28.80
CA GLY A 346 7.70 -20.28 -28.46
C GLY A 346 7.12 -21.10 -27.31
N ALA A 347 6.14 -20.57 -26.58
CA ALA A 347 5.43 -21.29 -25.52
C ALA A 347 4.40 -22.26 -26.13
N THR A 348 4.87 -23.45 -26.51
CA THR A 348 4.08 -24.46 -27.27
C THR A 348 4.00 -25.84 -26.59
N GLY A 349 4.57 -25.98 -25.38
CA GLY A 349 4.49 -27.19 -24.58
C GLY A 349 3.27 -27.20 -23.65
N SER A 350 2.99 -28.37 -23.07
CA SER A 350 1.97 -28.53 -22.02
C SER A 350 2.33 -27.83 -20.71
N THR A 351 3.58 -27.39 -20.54
CA THR A 351 4.04 -26.62 -19.38
C THR A 351 4.57 -25.25 -19.78
N TYR A 352 4.41 -24.26 -18.91
CA TYR A 352 4.89 -22.89 -19.09
C TYR A 352 5.40 -22.28 -17.79
N THR A 353 6.52 -21.55 -17.82
CA THR A 353 7.04 -20.79 -16.67
C THR A 353 7.02 -19.30 -17.03
N PRO A 354 6.20 -18.46 -16.37
CA PRO A 354 5.94 -17.08 -16.76
C PRO A 354 7.04 -16.10 -16.29
N THR A 355 8.29 -16.34 -16.68
CA THR A 355 9.45 -15.60 -16.14
C THR A 355 9.49 -14.11 -16.48
N THR A 356 8.71 -13.68 -17.48
CA THR A 356 8.68 -12.30 -17.98
C THR A 356 7.26 -11.73 -18.06
N ASP A 357 6.28 -12.43 -17.50
CA ASP A 357 4.86 -12.10 -17.65
C ASP A 357 4.22 -11.72 -16.31
N ALA A 358 5.03 -11.19 -15.38
CA ALA A 358 4.53 -10.62 -14.15
C ALA A 358 3.50 -9.52 -14.47
N GLY A 359 2.38 -9.52 -13.75
CA GLY A 359 1.25 -8.62 -13.98
C GLY A 359 0.22 -9.11 -15.00
N ALA A 360 0.55 -10.09 -15.84
CA ALA A 360 -0.35 -10.59 -16.86
C ALA A 360 -1.28 -11.70 -16.33
N ILE A 361 -2.48 -11.78 -16.89
CA ILE A 361 -3.35 -12.96 -16.79
C ILE A 361 -2.89 -13.97 -17.85
N ILE A 362 -2.47 -15.16 -17.40
CA ILE A 362 -2.04 -16.23 -18.31
C ILE A 362 -3.25 -17.04 -18.78
N SER A 363 -3.28 -17.31 -20.09
CA SER A 363 -4.24 -18.24 -20.70
C SER A 363 -3.55 -19.22 -21.62
N VAL A 364 -4.21 -20.36 -21.89
CA VAL A 364 -3.70 -21.40 -22.77
C VAL A 364 -4.80 -21.87 -23.70
N SER A 365 -4.44 -22.13 -24.95
CA SER A 365 -5.26 -22.88 -25.90
C SER A 365 -4.52 -24.13 -26.37
N ALA A 366 -5.25 -25.22 -26.51
CA ALA A 366 -4.75 -26.46 -27.09
C ALA A 366 -5.60 -26.89 -28.28
N VAL A 367 -4.93 -27.31 -29.35
CA VAL A 367 -5.54 -27.87 -30.56
C VAL A 367 -5.01 -29.27 -30.78
N TYR A 368 -5.90 -30.23 -30.97
CA TYR A 368 -5.54 -31.64 -31.19
C TYR A 368 -6.62 -32.35 -32.01
N THR A 369 -6.40 -33.62 -32.32
CA THR A 369 -7.42 -34.52 -32.90
C THR A 369 -7.59 -35.68 -31.93
N ASP A 370 -8.82 -35.95 -31.54
CA ASP A 370 -9.13 -37.05 -30.63
C ASP A 370 -8.91 -38.43 -31.29
N GLN A 371 -9.05 -39.51 -30.52
CA GLN A 371 -8.86 -40.87 -31.05
C GLN A 371 -10.01 -41.33 -31.97
N ASP A 372 -11.12 -40.58 -32.04
CA ASP A 372 -12.24 -40.80 -32.97
C ASP A 372 -12.14 -39.95 -34.26
N ALA A 373 -11.03 -39.22 -34.42
CA ALA A 373 -10.70 -38.35 -35.55
C ALA A 373 -11.55 -37.07 -35.66
N PHE A 374 -12.07 -36.57 -34.55
CA PHE A 374 -12.65 -35.24 -34.44
C PHE A 374 -11.59 -34.20 -34.03
N PRO A 375 -11.54 -33.04 -34.71
CA PRO A 375 -10.62 -31.96 -34.35
C PRO A 375 -11.18 -31.15 -33.17
N GLU A 376 -10.35 -30.93 -32.15
CA GLU A 376 -10.71 -30.23 -30.92
C GLU A 376 -9.94 -28.93 -30.75
N THR A 377 -10.56 -27.96 -30.08
CA THR A 377 -9.92 -26.72 -29.66
C THR A 377 -10.49 -26.29 -28.32
N VAL A 378 -9.64 -26.29 -27.29
CA VAL A 378 -10.00 -25.96 -25.92
C VAL A 378 -9.15 -24.79 -25.44
N SER A 379 -9.69 -23.94 -24.57
CA SER A 379 -8.93 -22.85 -23.96
C SER A 379 -9.44 -22.49 -22.57
N THR A 380 -8.55 -22.00 -21.73
CA THR A 380 -8.86 -21.50 -20.39
C THR A 380 -7.89 -20.38 -19.99
N ALA A 381 -8.21 -19.63 -18.95
CA ALA A 381 -7.38 -18.55 -18.40
C ALA A 381 -7.33 -18.66 -16.86
N LEU A 382 -6.25 -18.18 -16.26
CA LEU A 382 -6.19 -17.93 -14.83
C LEU A 382 -7.19 -16.83 -14.44
N ASP A 383 -7.63 -16.87 -13.19
CA ASP A 383 -8.44 -15.83 -12.54
C ASP A 383 -7.58 -14.68 -11.99
N SER A 384 -6.30 -14.95 -11.70
CA SER A 384 -5.35 -13.99 -11.15
C SER A 384 -4.17 -13.69 -12.09
N ILE A 385 -3.47 -12.60 -11.79
CA ILE A 385 -2.20 -12.23 -12.42
C ILE A 385 -1.03 -13.07 -11.88
N ILE A 386 0.10 -13.03 -12.59
CA ILE A 386 1.39 -13.54 -12.12
C ILE A 386 2.10 -12.50 -11.25
N TYR A 387 2.68 -12.91 -10.12
CA TYR A 387 3.49 -12.06 -9.26
C TYR A 387 4.98 -12.39 -9.41
N SER A 388 5.86 -11.39 -9.36
CA SER A 388 7.31 -11.64 -9.23
C SER A 388 7.63 -12.20 -7.85
N GLN A 389 6.93 -11.69 -6.82
CA GLN A 389 7.01 -12.18 -5.45
C GLN A 389 5.82 -11.67 -4.63
N VAL A 390 5.62 -12.31 -3.48
CA VAL A 390 4.56 -11.95 -2.52
C VAL A 390 5.20 -11.65 -1.17
N VAL A 391 4.76 -10.56 -0.54
CA VAL A 391 5.27 -10.10 0.76
C VAL A 391 4.15 -10.03 1.80
N SER A 392 4.48 -10.30 3.05
CA SER A 392 3.49 -10.46 4.13
C SER A 392 3.65 -9.48 5.28
N ASP A 393 4.62 -8.57 5.24
CA ASP A 393 4.82 -7.57 6.29
C ASP A 393 5.68 -6.41 5.77
N ALA A 394 5.77 -5.34 6.57
CA ALA A 394 6.57 -4.17 6.24
C ALA A 394 8.05 -4.52 6.00
N ALA A 395 8.63 -5.40 6.81
CA ALA A 395 10.04 -5.77 6.71
C ALA A 395 10.35 -6.52 5.41
N SER A 396 9.47 -7.44 4.99
CA SER A 396 9.58 -8.18 3.73
C SER A 396 9.34 -7.30 2.51
N LEU A 397 8.42 -6.33 2.57
CA LEU A 397 8.26 -5.32 1.52
C LEU A 397 9.52 -4.47 1.35
N VAL A 398 10.06 -3.94 2.44
CA VAL A 398 11.31 -3.15 2.42
C VAL A 398 12.49 -4.00 1.92
N SER A 399 12.57 -5.26 2.34
CA SER A 399 13.60 -6.18 1.88
C SER A 399 13.47 -6.52 0.39
N ALA A 400 12.24 -6.69 -0.10
CA ALA A 400 11.95 -6.93 -1.52
C ALA A 400 12.40 -5.74 -2.38
N VAL A 401 12.03 -4.51 -2.00
CA VAL A 401 12.44 -3.28 -2.71
C VAL A 401 13.98 -3.12 -2.71
N ASN A 402 14.61 -3.35 -1.56
CA ASN A 402 16.07 -3.26 -1.43
C ASN A 402 16.83 -4.44 -2.07
N GLY A 403 16.14 -5.54 -2.38
CA GLY A 403 16.71 -6.76 -2.97
C GLY A 403 17.12 -6.60 -4.44
N GLY A 404 16.68 -5.53 -5.11
CA GLY A 404 16.99 -5.23 -6.50
C GLY A 404 15.94 -5.75 -7.47
N LEU A 405 14.80 -5.05 -7.52
CA LEU A 405 13.70 -5.30 -8.45
C LEU A 405 14.05 -4.86 -9.88
N ALA A 406 13.52 -5.57 -10.87
CA ALA A 406 13.62 -5.24 -12.28
C ALA A 406 12.38 -4.46 -12.77
N ASP A 407 12.51 -3.83 -13.94
CA ASP A 407 11.36 -3.23 -14.63
C ASP A 407 10.34 -4.31 -15.00
N GLY A 408 9.06 -4.04 -14.74
CA GLY A 408 7.96 -4.99 -14.94
C GLY A 408 7.70 -5.92 -13.76
N ASP A 409 8.50 -5.87 -12.69
CA ASP A 409 8.24 -6.70 -11.51
C ASP A 409 6.93 -6.32 -10.82
N VAL A 410 6.20 -7.33 -10.33
CA VAL A 410 4.93 -7.16 -9.62
C VAL A 410 5.02 -7.76 -8.22
N ILE A 411 4.81 -6.92 -7.20
CA ILE A 411 4.87 -7.31 -5.79
C ILE A 411 3.44 -7.42 -5.26
N GLY A 412 3.04 -8.64 -4.87
CA GLY A 412 1.75 -8.89 -4.23
C GLY A 412 1.82 -8.71 -2.71
N LEU A 413 0.96 -7.87 -2.14
CA LEU A 413 0.88 -7.63 -0.70
C LEU A 413 -0.22 -8.52 -0.07
N ALA A 414 0.19 -9.45 0.79
CA ALA A 414 -0.63 -10.57 1.27
C ALA A 414 -1.20 -10.43 2.69
N THR A 415 -0.85 -9.38 3.43
CA THR A 415 -1.40 -9.19 4.79
C THR A 415 -2.22 -7.93 4.90
N ASN A 416 -3.05 -7.91 5.94
CA ASN A 416 -4.00 -6.83 6.14
C ASN A 416 -3.35 -5.54 6.65
N VAL A 417 -2.15 -5.54 7.23
CA VAL A 417 -1.58 -4.31 7.84
C VAL A 417 -0.05 -4.21 7.73
N TYR A 418 0.41 -3.11 7.13
CA TYR A 418 1.78 -2.63 7.04
C TYR A 418 1.85 -1.29 7.81
N THR A 419 2.17 -1.34 9.10
CA THR A 419 2.23 -0.14 9.97
C THR A 419 3.63 0.43 10.02
N ASP A 420 3.74 1.76 9.99
CA ASP A 420 4.98 2.54 10.09
C ASP A 420 6.04 2.01 9.11
N LEU A 421 5.66 1.91 7.83
CA LEU A 421 6.50 1.42 6.77
C LEU A 421 7.76 2.30 6.65
N ASP A 422 8.94 1.70 6.81
CA ASP A 422 10.20 2.38 6.51
C ASP A 422 10.17 2.96 5.09
N ALA A 423 10.79 4.12 4.90
CA ALA A 423 10.76 4.80 3.61
C ALA A 423 11.27 3.88 2.49
N ILE A 424 10.47 3.71 1.44
CA ILE A 424 10.81 2.91 0.26
C ILE A 424 11.02 3.81 -0.96
N MET A 425 11.99 3.44 -1.80
CA MET A 425 12.29 4.11 -3.05
C MET A 425 12.26 3.09 -4.19
N LEU A 426 11.33 3.26 -5.13
CA LEU A 426 11.29 2.46 -6.35
C LEU A 426 12.24 3.06 -7.37
N THR A 427 13.26 2.30 -7.75
CA THR A 427 14.26 2.69 -8.76
C THR A 427 14.06 1.99 -10.11
N SER A 428 13.03 1.15 -10.21
CA SER A 428 12.63 0.37 -11.38
C SER A 428 11.11 0.48 -11.56
N ALA A 429 10.61 0.21 -12.76
CA ALA A 429 9.17 0.24 -13.12
C ALA A 429 8.41 -0.93 -12.49
N VAL A 430 8.21 -0.88 -11.17
CA VAL A 430 7.60 -1.93 -10.36
C VAL A 430 6.14 -1.61 -10.10
N THR A 431 5.29 -2.64 -10.08
CA THR A 431 3.92 -2.57 -9.59
C THR A 431 3.82 -3.08 -8.15
N LEU A 432 3.38 -2.24 -7.23
CA LEU A 432 2.93 -2.67 -5.90
C LEU A 432 1.42 -2.90 -5.95
N THR A 433 0.95 -4.12 -5.65
CA THR A 433 -0.48 -4.42 -5.74
C THR A 433 -0.98 -5.34 -4.64
N ALA A 434 -2.27 -5.23 -4.34
CA ALA A 434 -2.93 -6.15 -3.42
C ALA A 434 -2.89 -7.56 -4.00
N LEU A 435 -2.53 -8.53 -3.15
CA LEU A 435 -2.74 -9.93 -3.49
C LEU A 435 -4.25 -10.19 -3.63
N GLU A 436 -4.63 -11.08 -4.56
CA GLU A 436 -6.03 -11.49 -4.74
C GLU A 436 -6.69 -11.88 -3.41
N ASP A 437 -7.98 -11.52 -3.27
CA ASP A 437 -8.80 -11.69 -2.06
C ASP A 437 -8.25 -11.04 -0.77
N ASN A 438 -7.15 -10.29 -0.85
CA ASN A 438 -6.58 -9.55 0.26
C ASN A 438 -6.89 -8.04 0.15
N GLN A 439 -6.83 -7.35 1.28
CA GLN A 439 -7.05 -5.91 1.40
C GLN A 439 -5.93 -5.31 2.25
N PRO A 440 -4.70 -5.18 1.69
CA PRO A 440 -3.57 -4.69 2.45
C PRO A 440 -3.74 -3.22 2.83
N VAL A 441 -3.53 -2.92 4.13
CA VAL A 441 -3.60 -1.58 4.69
C VAL A 441 -2.20 -1.08 5.04
N ILE A 442 -1.72 -0.04 4.39
CA ILE A 442 -0.55 0.74 4.80
C ILE A 442 -1.04 1.82 5.78
N SER A 443 -0.43 1.89 6.95
CA SER A 443 -0.87 2.80 8.01
C SER A 443 0.28 3.45 8.76
N GLY A 444 -0.01 4.57 9.41
CA GLY A 444 1.00 5.30 10.16
C GLY A 444 1.90 6.13 9.27
N GLU A 445 3.11 6.37 9.75
CA GLU A 445 4.08 7.18 9.00
C GLU A 445 4.57 6.43 7.76
N THR A 446 4.46 7.05 6.58
CA THR A 446 4.77 6.39 5.29
C THR A 446 5.50 7.33 4.34
N CYS A 447 6.46 6.79 3.59
CA CYS A 447 7.08 7.46 2.44
C CYS A 447 7.31 6.43 1.34
N ILE A 448 6.57 6.58 0.24
CA ILE A 448 6.77 5.82 -0.99
C ILE A 448 7.25 6.80 -2.06
N ASN A 449 8.53 6.69 -2.43
CA ASN A 449 9.12 7.50 -3.48
C ASN A 449 9.30 6.70 -4.77
N ILE A 450 8.97 7.30 -5.92
CA ILE A 450 9.26 6.76 -7.25
C ILE A 450 10.33 7.65 -7.86
N ALA A 451 11.48 7.07 -8.18
CA ALA A 451 12.63 7.83 -8.64
C ALA A 451 12.42 8.43 -10.04
N SER A 452 13.06 9.56 -10.33
CA SER A 452 12.96 10.26 -11.62
C SER A 452 13.44 9.48 -12.85
N SER A 453 14.19 8.39 -12.65
CA SER A 453 14.63 7.50 -13.73
C SER A 453 13.60 6.43 -14.10
N VAL A 454 12.50 6.34 -13.36
CA VAL A 454 11.48 5.30 -13.51
C VAL A 454 10.41 5.77 -14.49
N ASP A 455 9.99 4.86 -15.35
CA ASP A 455 8.93 5.05 -16.35
C ASP A 455 7.94 3.88 -16.22
N GLY A 456 6.73 4.14 -15.73
CA GLY A 456 5.68 3.12 -15.63
C GLY A 456 5.60 2.34 -14.32
N ALA A 457 6.07 2.89 -13.19
CA ALA A 457 5.77 2.29 -11.88
C ALA A 457 4.28 2.44 -11.54
N ALA A 458 3.74 1.50 -10.76
CA ALA A 458 2.33 1.49 -10.41
C ALA A 458 2.07 1.13 -8.94
N ILE A 459 1.03 1.73 -8.36
CA ILE A 459 0.47 1.35 -7.06
C ILE A 459 -1.01 1.06 -7.29
N ARG A 460 -1.43 -0.18 -7.02
CA ARG A 460 -2.77 -0.65 -7.39
C ARG A 460 -3.47 -1.44 -6.29
N GLY A 461 -4.70 -1.05 -5.96
CA GLY A 461 -5.57 -1.85 -5.08
C GLY A 461 -5.20 -1.80 -3.59
N LEU A 462 -4.34 -0.86 -3.16
CA LEU A 462 -3.90 -0.76 -1.77
C LEU A 462 -4.81 0.17 -0.97
N THR A 463 -4.92 -0.07 0.33
CA THR A 463 -5.55 0.86 1.27
C THR A 463 -4.48 1.58 2.08
N PHE A 464 -4.58 2.90 2.19
CA PHE A 464 -3.75 3.75 3.04
C PHE A 464 -4.65 4.30 4.13
N GLN A 465 -4.41 3.97 5.39
CA GLN A 465 -5.31 4.33 6.48
C GLN A 465 -4.59 5.00 7.64
N ASN A 466 -5.14 6.11 8.13
CA ASN A 466 -4.55 6.90 9.23
C ASN A 466 -3.07 7.19 8.96
N ILE A 467 -2.80 7.77 7.78
CA ILE A 467 -1.46 8.02 7.29
C ILE A 467 -0.91 9.37 7.72
N ASP A 468 0.41 9.45 7.77
CA ASP A 468 1.18 10.69 7.89
C ASP A 468 2.47 10.57 7.07
N THR A 469 3.10 11.70 6.74
CA THR A 469 4.39 11.73 6.06
C THR A 469 5.47 11.20 7.01
N LYS A 470 6.30 10.28 6.51
CA LYS A 470 7.40 9.72 7.29
C LYS A 470 8.41 10.81 7.68
N ALA A 471 8.64 10.97 8.98
CA ALA A 471 9.65 11.88 9.50
C ALA A 471 11.08 11.46 9.11
N ASP A 472 11.95 12.44 8.92
CA ASP A 472 13.34 12.32 8.46
C ASP A 472 13.49 11.58 7.12
N SER A 473 12.47 11.64 6.26
CA SER A 473 12.43 10.92 4.97
C SER A 473 12.69 11.82 3.76
N TYR A 474 12.95 11.20 2.60
CA TYR A 474 13.09 11.94 1.35
C TYR A 474 11.78 12.62 0.93
N CYS A 475 10.64 11.95 1.16
CA CYS A 475 9.33 12.49 0.81
C CYS A 475 8.98 13.73 1.65
N GLU A 476 9.35 13.72 2.94
CA GLU A 476 9.23 14.89 3.84
C GLU A 476 10.11 16.04 3.37
N ALA A 477 11.40 15.80 3.17
CA ALA A 477 12.38 16.84 2.89
C ALA A 477 12.17 17.59 1.55
N GLU A 478 11.60 16.92 0.55
CA GLU A 478 11.42 17.50 -0.78
C GLU A 478 10.03 18.09 -1.00
N GLU A 479 8.97 17.38 -0.62
CA GLU A 479 7.60 17.70 -1.05
C GLU A 479 6.53 17.48 0.02
N GLU A 480 6.91 17.15 1.25
CA GLU A 480 6.01 16.99 2.40
C GLU A 480 4.85 15.99 2.12
N ALA A 481 5.15 14.92 1.38
CA ALA A 481 4.14 13.99 0.83
C ALA A 481 4.27 12.55 1.34
N VAL A 482 3.14 11.82 1.41
CA VAL A 482 3.15 10.37 1.71
C VAL A 482 3.63 9.55 0.52
N ILE A 483 3.15 9.90 -0.68
CA ILE A 483 3.57 9.31 -1.94
C ILE A 483 4.14 10.41 -2.81
N TYR A 484 5.40 10.27 -3.22
CA TYR A 484 6.10 11.23 -4.06
C TYR A 484 6.64 10.54 -5.32
N SER A 485 6.03 10.83 -6.46
CA SER A 485 6.48 10.29 -7.75
C SER A 485 7.24 11.33 -8.56
N GLU A 486 8.52 11.06 -8.83
CA GLU A 486 9.31 11.81 -9.82
C GLU A 486 9.33 11.13 -11.20
N GLY A 487 8.87 9.88 -11.29
CA GLY A 487 8.90 9.08 -12.50
C GLY A 487 7.79 9.42 -13.50
N ASP A 488 8.05 9.12 -14.76
CA ASP A 488 7.08 9.28 -15.85
C ASP A 488 6.10 8.09 -15.87
N ASN A 489 4.92 8.32 -16.45
CA ASN A 489 3.85 7.33 -16.64
C ASN A 489 3.47 6.57 -15.36
N PHE A 490 3.58 7.23 -14.19
CA PHE A 490 3.22 6.65 -12.91
C PHE A 490 1.70 6.37 -12.82
N GLU A 491 1.33 5.16 -12.43
CA GLU A 491 -0.07 4.77 -12.25
C GLU A 491 -0.44 4.66 -10.77
N PHE A 492 -1.48 5.37 -10.36
CA PHE A 492 -2.09 5.23 -9.03
C PHE A 492 -3.56 4.87 -9.22
N THR A 493 -3.88 3.57 -9.14
CA THR A 493 -5.20 3.07 -9.53
C THR A 493 -5.87 2.17 -8.50
N GLN A 494 -7.20 2.26 -8.37
CA GLN A 494 -7.98 1.36 -7.51
C GLN A 494 -7.57 1.40 -6.02
N ASN A 495 -6.93 2.47 -5.55
CA ASN A 495 -6.48 2.59 -4.16
C ASN A 495 -7.52 3.31 -3.29
N THR A 496 -7.50 3.02 -1.99
CA THR A 496 -8.27 3.77 -0.99
C THR A 496 -7.32 4.56 -0.10
N MET A 497 -7.51 5.87 0.00
CA MET A 497 -6.87 6.74 1.00
C MET A 497 -7.93 7.11 2.05
N ASP A 498 -7.79 6.59 3.26
CA ASP A 498 -8.78 6.69 4.33
C ASP A 498 -8.16 7.27 5.61
N GLY A 499 -8.22 8.59 5.73
CA GLY A 499 -7.91 9.27 6.98
C GLY A 499 -6.43 9.62 7.19
N ASP A 500 -6.27 10.72 7.91
CA ASP A 500 -5.00 11.23 8.41
C ASP A 500 -4.75 10.72 9.83
N GLN A 501 -3.49 10.64 10.28
CA GLN A 501 -3.22 10.54 11.71
C GLN A 501 -3.82 11.72 12.49
N GLU A 502 -4.15 11.51 13.77
CA GLU A 502 -4.72 12.55 14.64
C GLU A 502 -3.78 13.74 14.84
N THR A 503 -2.48 13.52 14.79
CA THR A 503 -1.43 14.54 14.86
C THR A 503 -0.50 14.28 13.69
N LEU A 504 -0.38 15.27 12.81
CA LEU A 504 0.51 15.22 11.66
C LEU A 504 1.88 15.80 12.01
N ASN A 505 2.92 15.24 11.41
CA ASN A 505 4.30 15.71 11.53
C ASN A 505 4.47 17.09 10.88
N GLU A 506 3.78 17.31 9.76
CA GLU A 506 3.88 18.54 8.98
C GLU A 506 2.56 19.33 8.97
N GLU A 507 2.69 20.67 8.95
CA GLU A 507 1.53 21.55 8.80
C GLU A 507 1.04 21.59 7.34
N THR A 508 1.98 21.60 6.39
CA THR A 508 1.72 21.39 4.96
C THR A 508 1.94 19.92 4.66
N TYR A 509 0.90 19.25 4.17
CA TYR A 509 0.91 17.81 4.06
C TYR A 509 0.15 17.34 2.82
N HIS A 510 0.80 16.54 1.99
CA HIS A 510 0.24 16.02 0.74
C HIS A 510 0.05 14.50 0.81
N TRP A 511 -1.09 14.00 0.33
CA TRP A 511 -1.25 12.56 0.16
C TRP A 511 -0.45 12.06 -1.05
N LEU A 512 -0.60 12.73 -2.20
CA LEU A 512 0.12 12.40 -3.43
C LEU A 512 0.74 13.65 -4.06
N MET A 513 2.04 13.60 -4.33
CA MET A 513 2.77 14.57 -5.14
C MET A 513 3.34 13.87 -6.39
N VAL A 514 3.03 14.41 -7.57
CA VAL A 514 3.53 13.90 -8.86
C VAL A 514 4.32 14.98 -9.60
N LYS A 515 5.53 14.64 -10.05
CA LYS A 515 6.48 15.54 -10.72
C LYS A 515 6.87 15.12 -12.13
N GLY A 516 6.85 13.83 -12.44
CA GLY A 516 7.08 13.32 -13.81
C GLY A 516 5.98 13.74 -14.77
N SER A 517 5.89 13.13 -15.95
CA SER A 517 4.83 13.36 -16.95
C SER A 517 3.98 12.12 -17.19
N GLY A 518 2.77 12.27 -17.72
CA GLY A 518 1.94 11.15 -18.17
C GLY A 518 1.31 10.29 -17.07
N ALA A 519 1.38 10.69 -15.80
CA ALA A 519 0.77 9.93 -14.71
C ALA A 519 -0.76 9.77 -14.85
N LEU A 520 -1.25 8.59 -14.47
CA LEU A 520 -2.67 8.24 -14.43
C LEU A 520 -3.12 8.01 -12.98
N ILE A 521 -4.06 8.82 -12.50
CA ILE A 521 -4.68 8.69 -11.18
C ILE A 521 -6.14 8.34 -11.40
N GLU A 522 -6.47 7.05 -11.29
CA GLU A 522 -7.77 6.52 -11.72
C GLU A 522 -8.47 5.62 -10.69
N ARG A 523 -9.78 5.81 -10.51
CA ARG A 523 -10.64 4.89 -9.72
C ARG A 523 -10.17 4.70 -8.29
N ASN A 524 -9.62 5.74 -7.69
CA ASN A 524 -9.27 5.75 -6.29
C ASN A 524 -10.42 6.31 -5.45
N THR A 525 -10.49 5.91 -4.19
CA THR A 525 -11.38 6.50 -3.19
C THR A 525 -10.55 7.29 -2.18
N PHE A 526 -10.88 8.56 -1.99
CA PHE A 526 -10.19 9.49 -1.09
C PHE A 526 -11.20 9.96 -0.04
N THR A 527 -11.00 9.60 1.23
CA THR A 527 -11.96 9.87 2.29
C THR A 527 -11.32 10.25 3.63
N ASN A 528 -12.08 10.96 4.46
CA ASN A 528 -11.72 11.25 5.86
C ASN A 528 -10.44 12.09 6.06
N ARG A 529 -10.06 12.98 5.11
CA ARG A 529 -8.94 13.93 5.27
C ARG A 529 -9.27 15.07 6.25
N ASN A 530 -9.36 14.72 7.53
CA ASN A 530 -10.00 15.55 8.55
C ASN A 530 -9.01 16.39 9.37
N ASN A 531 -7.70 16.10 9.30
CA ASN A 531 -6.73 16.68 10.24
C ASN A 531 -5.69 17.60 9.57
N ALA A 532 -5.55 17.53 8.24
CA ALA A 532 -4.65 18.42 7.50
C ALA A 532 -4.96 19.91 7.73
N VAL A 533 -3.93 20.72 7.97
CA VAL A 533 -4.04 22.19 8.07
C VAL A 533 -3.87 22.81 6.69
N ASN A 534 -2.78 22.48 6.01
CA ASN A 534 -2.47 22.91 4.64
C ASN A 534 -2.18 21.70 3.74
N GLY A 535 -1.98 21.98 2.45
CA GLY A 535 -1.62 20.96 1.46
C GLY A 535 -2.82 20.35 0.77
N SER A 536 -2.53 19.40 -0.12
CA SER A 536 -3.47 18.90 -1.13
C SER A 536 -3.63 17.39 -1.05
N VAL A 537 -4.80 16.87 -1.43
CA VAL A 537 -4.95 15.42 -1.69
C VAL A 537 -4.02 15.03 -2.84
N ILE A 538 -4.08 15.77 -3.95
CA ILE A 538 -3.18 15.56 -5.10
C ILE A 538 -2.53 16.90 -5.46
N LYS A 539 -1.19 16.90 -5.56
CA LYS A 539 -0.38 18.01 -6.08
C LYS A 539 0.37 17.54 -7.32
N LEU A 540 0.26 18.31 -8.40
CA LEU A 540 1.01 18.09 -9.64
C LEU A 540 2.05 19.20 -9.80
N ALA A 541 3.28 18.84 -10.15
CA ALA A 541 4.32 19.82 -10.40
C ALA A 541 4.09 20.53 -11.74
N SER A 542 4.43 21.82 -11.81
CA SER A 542 4.39 22.55 -13.09
C SER A 542 5.47 22.11 -14.08
N SER A 543 6.46 21.32 -13.65
CA SER A 543 7.46 20.72 -14.55
C SER A 543 6.97 19.47 -15.28
N GLY A 544 5.85 18.88 -14.84
CA GLY A 544 5.22 17.72 -15.47
C GLY A 544 4.21 18.12 -16.55
N SER A 545 3.80 17.16 -17.35
CA SER A 545 2.80 17.35 -18.41
C SER A 545 1.91 16.11 -18.60
N ASP A 546 0.76 16.29 -19.25
CA ASP A 546 -0.14 15.24 -19.73
C ASP A 546 -0.67 14.27 -18.65
N HIS A 547 -0.80 14.74 -17.40
CA HIS A 547 -1.41 13.97 -16.31
C HIS A 547 -2.93 13.82 -16.46
N VAL A 548 -3.46 12.67 -16.05
CA VAL A 548 -4.90 12.39 -16.05
C VAL A 548 -5.39 11.98 -14.66
N ILE A 549 -6.36 12.72 -14.12
CA ILE A 549 -7.09 12.39 -12.89
C ILE A 549 -8.54 12.06 -13.28
N GLN A 550 -8.93 10.78 -13.20
CA GLN A 550 -10.25 10.36 -13.67
C GLN A 550 -10.96 9.28 -12.85
N TYR A 551 -12.29 9.33 -12.86
CA TYR A 551 -13.14 8.31 -12.22
C TYR A 551 -12.83 8.09 -10.73
N ASN A 552 -12.30 9.10 -10.03
CA ASN A 552 -12.03 9.01 -8.60
C ASN A 552 -13.26 9.46 -7.79
N LEU A 553 -13.39 8.90 -6.59
CA LEU A 553 -14.35 9.30 -5.58
C LEU A 553 -13.63 10.05 -4.46
N PHE A 554 -13.99 11.32 -4.24
CA PHE A 554 -13.55 12.10 -3.09
C PHE A 554 -14.76 12.32 -2.20
N GLU A 555 -14.73 11.84 -0.96
CA GLU A 555 -15.91 11.93 -0.09
C GLU A 555 -15.59 12.14 1.39
N ASN A 556 -16.58 12.62 2.14
CA ASN A 556 -16.63 12.57 3.61
C ASN A 556 -15.42 13.19 4.35
N ALA A 557 -14.79 14.22 3.79
CA ALA A 557 -13.75 14.98 4.49
C ALA A 557 -14.39 16.13 5.28
N ASN A 558 -14.47 16.00 6.61
CA ASN A 558 -15.02 16.99 7.54
C ASN A 558 -13.88 17.72 8.27
N ASN A 559 -13.08 18.47 7.53
CA ASN A 559 -11.91 19.17 8.06
C ASN A 559 -12.32 20.50 8.74
N PRO A 560 -11.86 20.81 9.97
CA PRO A 560 -12.21 22.04 10.65
C PRO A 560 -11.48 23.29 10.11
N ASN A 561 -10.39 23.14 9.34
CA ASN A 561 -9.54 24.22 8.84
C ASN A 561 -10.02 24.76 7.47
N PHE A 562 -11.34 24.85 7.27
CA PHE A 562 -11.93 25.29 5.99
C PHE A 562 -11.68 26.78 5.67
N ASP A 563 -11.16 27.55 6.64
CA ASP A 563 -10.70 28.93 6.46
C ASP A 563 -9.27 29.01 5.88
N GLU A 564 -8.51 27.90 5.88
CA GLU A 564 -7.15 27.86 5.35
C GLU A 564 -7.12 27.76 3.82
N SER A 565 -6.65 28.82 3.17
CA SER A 565 -6.63 28.95 1.70
C SER A 565 -5.76 27.92 0.96
N SER A 566 -4.85 27.26 1.67
CA SER A 566 -3.92 26.25 1.14
C SER A 566 -4.35 24.82 1.47
N LEU A 567 -5.51 24.62 2.11
CA LEU A 567 -6.14 23.31 2.23
C LEU A 567 -6.88 23.01 0.93
N LEU A 568 -6.35 22.10 0.11
CA LEU A 568 -6.84 21.87 -1.25
C LEU A 568 -7.28 20.41 -1.44
N LEU A 569 -8.20 20.19 -2.38
CA LEU A 569 -8.37 18.86 -2.97
C LEU A 569 -7.26 18.66 -4.01
N LEU A 570 -7.22 19.53 -5.02
CA LEU A 570 -6.26 19.43 -6.12
C LEU A 570 -5.42 20.70 -6.24
N ASN A 571 -4.11 20.55 -6.43
CA ASN A 571 -3.22 21.61 -6.87
C ASN A 571 -2.60 21.22 -8.22
N LEU A 572 -3.09 21.82 -9.29
CA LEU A 572 -2.73 21.51 -10.67
C LEU A 572 -1.64 22.47 -11.14
N GLY A 573 -0.38 22.05 -11.01
CA GLY A 573 0.76 22.95 -11.07
C GLY A 573 1.12 23.49 -9.69
N SER A 574 2.39 23.83 -9.49
CA SER A 574 2.95 24.23 -8.19
C SER A 574 3.85 25.47 -8.25
N THR A 575 3.98 26.10 -9.42
CA THR A 575 4.80 27.29 -9.64
C THR A 575 3.95 28.55 -9.81
N THR A 576 4.48 29.69 -9.36
CA THR A 576 4.02 31.02 -9.78
C THR A 576 5.01 31.65 -10.79
N GLY A 577 6.03 30.89 -11.19
CA GLY A 577 7.08 31.27 -12.15
C GLY A 577 6.59 31.30 -13.59
N ALA A 578 7.46 31.72 -14.50
CA ALA A 578 7.14 31.82 -15.94
C ALA A 578 6.77 30.46 -16.58
N ASP A 579 7.19 29.36 -15.96
CA ASP A 579 6.84 27.99 -16.29
C ASP A 579 5.34 27.67 -16.15
N ALA A 580 4.58 28.43 -15.36
CA ALA A 580 3.11 28.28 -15.34
C ALA A 580 2.44 28.67 -16.68
N ALA A 581 3.13 29.42 -17.55
CA ALA A 581 2.66 29.76 -18.89
C ALA A 581 2.91 28.64 -19.92
N GLU A 582 3.62 27.56 -19.54
CA GLU A 582 3.82 26.40 -20.40
C GLU A 582 2.57 25.50 -20.37
N GLU A 583 2.18 24.98 -21.53
CA GLU A 583 1.01 24.12 -21.71
C GLU A 583 1.27 22.74 -21.11
N ALA A 584 0.80 22.50 -19.89
CA ALA A 584 0.98 21.21 -19.21
C ALA A 584 -0.08 20.18 -19.61
N ASN A 585 -1.21 20.59 -20.20
CA ASN A 585 -2.28 19.71 -20.69
C ASN A 585 -2.83 18.72 -19.65
N PHE A 586 -2.87 19.09 -18.37
CA PHE A 586 -3.46 18.23 -17.34
C PHE A 586 -4.96 18.04 -17.59
N VAL A 587 -5.46 16.82 -17.37
CA VAL A 587 -6.87 16.49 -17.54
C VAL A 587 -7.44 16.01 -16.21
N VAL A 588 -8.48 16.69 -15.71
CA VAL A 588 -9.27 16.25 -14.55
C VAL A 588 -10.68 15.97 -15.03
N GLN A 589 -11.06 14.70 -15.13
CA GLN A 589 -12.32 14.34 -15.74
C GLN A 589 -13.13 13.27 -15.03
N TYR A 590 -14.45 13.42 -15.05
CA TYR A 590 -15.39 12.39 -14.59
C TYR A 590 -15.15 11.91 -13.15
N ASN A 591 -14.76 12.82 -12.26
CA ASN A 591 -14.61 12.52 -10.83
C ASN A 591 -15.90 12.89 -10.05
N ARG A 592 -16.15 12.18 -8.95
CA ARG A 592 -17.18 12.52 -7.97
C ARG A 592 -16.51 13.16 -6.76
N ILE A 593 -16.97 14.34 -6.39
CA ILE A 593 -16.57 15.01 -5.16
C ILE A 593 -17.84 15.23 -4.34
N ASP A 594 -17.92 14.65 -3.15
CA ASP A 594 -19.11 14.68 -2.31
C ASP A 594 -18.76 15.07 -0.87
N SER A 595 -19.29 16.20 -0.41
CA SER A 595 -19.17 16.64 0.98
C SER A 595 -17.71 16.66 1.44
N PHE A 596 -16.84 17.22 0.58
CA PHE A 596 -15.41 17.31 0.79
C PHE A 596 -15.03 18.73 1.21
N VAL A 597 -14.53 18.87 2.43
CA VAL A 597 -14.10 20.15 2.97
C VAL A 597 -12.67 20.46 2.54
N SER A 598 -12.52 21.57 1.83
CA SER A 598 -11.26 22.27 1.54
C SER A 598 -11.34 23.71 2.04
N GLY A 599 -10.28 24.47 1.81
CA GLY A 599 -10.28 25.93 1.92
C GLY A 599 -11.11 26.61 0.84
N ARG A 600 -10.86 27.92 0.66
CA ARG A 600 -11.46 28.75 -0.41
C ARG A 600 -11.29 28.16 -1.82
N ARG A 601 -10.25 27.37 -2.05
CA ARG A 601 -9.97 26.74 -3.35
C ARG A 601 -10.13 25.24 -3.18
N LEU A 602 -11.10 24.67 -3.88
CA LEU A 602 -11.21 23.22 -3.98
C LEU A 602 -10.11 22.70 -4.91
N MET A 603 -10.04 23.30 -6.10
CA MET A 603 -9.01 23.05 -7.10
C MET A 603 -8.27 24.36 -7.36
N ARG A 604 -6.96 24.35 -7.15
CA ARG A 604 -6.08 25.46 -7.53
C ARG A 604 -5.37 25.11 -8.82
N VAL A 605 -5.45 25.97 -9.83
CA VAL A 605 -4.80 25.76 -11.13
C VAL A 605 -3.71 26.79 -11.32
N GLN A 606 -2.47 26.30 -11.44
CA GLN A 606 -1.24 27.07 -11.58
C GLN A 606 -0.42 26.57 -12.78
N THR A 607 -1.09 26.45 -13.92
CA THR A 607 -0.56 25.97 -15.19
C THR A 607 -1.41 26.45 -16.37
N SER A 608 -0.94 26.21 -17.60
CA SER A 608 -1.68 26.48 -18.83
C SER A 608 -2.15 25.20 -19.52
N GLY A 609 -3.24 25.29 -20.28
CA GLY A 609 -3.78 24.18 -21.08
C GLY A 609 -4.49 23.06 -20.32
N ALA A 610 -4.70 23.20 -19.01
CA ALA A 610 -5.43 22.21 -18.24
C ALA A 610 -6.91 22.15 -18.65
N THR A 611 -7.47 20.95 -18.67
CA THR A 611 -8.89 20.67 -18.97
C THR A 611 -9.54 20.03 -17.74
N ILE A 612 -10.55 20.69 -17.18
CA ILE A 612 -11.34 20.20 -16.04
C ILE A 612 -12.76 19.95 -16.55
N LYS A 613 -13.16 18.69 -16.70
CA LYS A 613 -14.42 18.36 -17.36
C LYS A 613 -15.28 17.25 -16.80
N GLY A 614 -16.59 17.39 -16.91
CA GLY A 614 -17.52 16.31 -16.60
C GLY A 614 -17.48 15.85 -15.14
N ASN A 615 -16.94 16.65 -14.22
CA ASN A 615 -16.87 16.29 -12.80
C ASN A 615 -18.19 16.63 -12.10
N THR A 616 -18.61 15.81 -11.13
CA THR A 616 -19.79 16.10 -10.28
C THR A 616 -19.35 16.43 -8.86
N ILE A 617 -19.45 17.71 -8.50
CA ILE A 617 -19.05 18.31 -7.22
C ILE A 617 -20.31 18.64 -6.42
N VAL A 618 -20.51 18.00 -5.27
CA VAL A 618 -21.64 18.23 -4.39
C VAL A 618 -21.17 18.58 -2.99
N ASN A 619 -21.70 19.65 -2.44
CA ASN A 619 -21.45 20.08 -1.05
C ASN A 619 -19.97 20.26 -0.69
N ALA A 620 -19.11 20.53 -1.68
CA ALA A 620 -17.72 20.89 -1.41
C ALA A 620 -17.61 22.32 -0.85
N ASN A 621 -16.51 22.61 -0.17
CA ASN A 621 -16.07 23.96 0.13
C ASN A 621 -15.18 24.49 -1.00
N GLY A 622 -15.11 25.80 -1.17
CA GLY A 622 -14.31 26.41 -2.24
C GLY A 622 -14.87 26.16 -3.65
N GLY A 623 -14.12 26.59 -4.66
CA GLY A 623 -14.42 26.36 -6.07
C GLY A 623 -13.19 26.02 -6.92
N ILE A 624 -13.38 25.96 -8.23
CA ILE A 624 -12.30 25.80 -9.22
C ILE A 624 -11.67 27.16 -9.46
N ALA A 625 -10.42 27.36 -9.02
CA ALA A 625 -9.72 28.64 -9.11
C ALA A 625 -8.58 28.60 -10.13
N LEU A 626 -8.73 29.37 -11.21
CA LEU A 626 -7.69 29.57 -12.23
C LEU A 626 -6.79 30.74 -11.79
N GLU A 627 -5.62 30.43 -11.24
CA GLU A 627 -4.79 31.42 -10.54
C GLU A 627 -3.51 31.83 -11.27
N ASP A 628 -2.75 30.87 -11.79
CA ASP A 628 -1.54 31.13 -12.54
C ASP A 628 -1.55 30.35 -13.85
N GLY A 629 -1.15 30.99 -14.95
CA GLY A 629 -1.21 30.39 -16.29
C GLY A 629 -2.46 30.82 -17.08
N GLY A 630 -2.58 30.32 -18.32
CA GLY A 630 -3.57 30.75 -19.31
C GLY A 630 -4.25 29.58 -20.02
N PHE A 631 -5.23 29.88 -20.87
CA PHE A 631 -5.78 28.92 -21.84
C PHE A 631 -6.39 27.60 -21.29
N ASN A 632 -6.60 27.51 -19.97
CA ASN A 632 -7.33 26.40 -19.33
C ASN A 632 -8.82 26.33 -19.75
N VAL A 633 -9.38 25.12 -19.74
CA VAL A 633 -10.78 24.81 -20.08
C VAL A 633 -11.49 24.20 -18.87
N VAL A 634 -12.65 24.75 -18.52
CA VAL A 634 -13.57 24.22 -17.51
C VAL A 634 -14.91 23.94 -18.20
N GLU A 635 -15.22 22.67 -18.44
CA GLU A 635 -16.38 22.29 -19.25
C GLU A 635 -17.24 21.17 -18.65
N ASP A 636 -18.55 21.16 -18.91
CA ASP A 636 -19.44 20.04 -18.57
C ASP A 636 -19.49 19.64 -17.08
N ASN A 637 -19.02 20.48 -16.15
CA ASN A 637 -19.00 20.15 -14.72
C ASN A 637 -20.36 20.44 -14.08
N ILE A 638 -20.76 19.61 -13.12
CA ILE A 638 -21.92 19.81 -12.25
C ILE A 638 -21.40 20.21 -10.87
N ILE A 639 -21.72 21.41 -10.40
CA ILE A 639 -21.31 21.95 -9.10
C ILE A 639 -22.57 22.34 -8.32
N ILE A 640 -22.88 21.60 -7.27
CA ILE A 640 -24.13 21.74 -6.52
C ILE A 640 -23.83 21.91 -5.04
N ARG A 641 -24.46 22.91 -4.42
CA ARG A 641 -24.49 23.07 -2.97
C ARG A 641 -25.93 22.93 -2.49
N THR A 642 -26.13 22.05 -1.52
CA THR A 642 -27.44 21.74 -0.91
C THR A 642 -27.50 22.06 0.58
N THR A 643 -26.35 22.37 1.18
CA THR A 643 -26.18 22.68 2.60
C THR A 643 -25.83 24.15 2.81
N ASP A 644 -26.23 24.70 3.95
CA ASP A 644 -25.84 26.05 4.35
C ASP A 644 -24.32 26.15 4.60
N ILE A 645 -23.80 27.38 4.60
CA ILE A 645 -22.41 27.65 4.97
C ILE A 645 -22.21 27.53 6.49
N ALA A 646 -21.06 27.01 6.90
CA ALA A 646 -20.72 26.88 8.32
C ALA A 646 -20.43 28.24 9.01
N SER A 647 -19.80 29.16 8.28
CA SER A 647 -19.50 30.54 8.69
C SER A 647 -19.24 31.42 7.45
N SER A 648 -18.91 32.70 7.64
CA SER A 648 -18.50 33.59 6.53
C SER A 648 -17.20 33.18 5.83
N ASP A 649 -16.40 32.31 6.46
CA ASP A 649 -15.15 31.78 5.91
C ASP A 649 -15.35 30.47 5.15
N ASP A 650 -16.53 29.85 5.25
CA ASP A 650 -16.96 28.81 4.33
C ASP A 650 -17.38 29.48 3.00
N ARG A 651 -16.51 29.38 1.99
CA ARG A 651 -16.65 30.09 0.71
C ARG A 651 -16.92 29.12 -0.45
N PRO A 652 -18.08 28.42 -0.49
CA PRO A 652 -18.42 27.58 -1.63
C PRO A 652 -18.51 28.44 -2.89
N SER A 653 -17.94 27.97 -4.00
CA SER A 653 -17.91 28.72 -5.25
C SER A 653 -17.95 27.74 -6.43
N GLY A 654 -18.42 28.21 -7.60
CA GLY A 654 -18.29 27.45 -8.84
C GLY A 654 -16.90 27.62 -9.44
N VAL A 655 -16.74 28.62 -10.31
CA VAL A 655 -15.49 28.87 -11.05
C VAL A 655 -15.00 30.29 -10.78
N LEU A 656 -13.75 30.44 -10.34
CA LEU A 656 -13.06 31.71 -10.18
C LEU A 656 -12.05 31.87 -11.32
N VAL A 657 -12.15 32.98 -12.05
CA VAL A 657 -11.45 33.14 -13.33
C VAL A 657 -11.02 34.59 -13.60
N THR A 658 -9.87 34.71 -14.27
CA THR A 658 -9.32 35.95 -14.83
C THR A 658 -9.18 35.79 -16.35
N PRO A 659 -9.34 36.82 -17.19
CA PRO A 659 -9.23 36.74 -18.64
C PRO A 659 -7.78 36.55 -19.12
N LEU A 660 -7.31 35.30 -19.02
CA LEU A 660 -6.01 34.84 -19.52
C LEU A 660 -6.21 33.78 -20.62
N GLY A 661 -7.23 33.96 -21.47
CA GLY A 661 -7.54 33.05 -22.58
C GLY A 661 -8.33 31.79 -22.18
N HIS A 662 -8.88 31.75 -20.96
CA HIS A 662 -9.61 30.58 -20.46
C HIS A 662 -10.97 30.38 -21.15
N THR A 663 -11.48 29.16 -21.07
CA THR A 663 -12.83 28.79 -21.51
C THR A 663 -13.62 28.17 -20.37
N VAL A 664 -14.83 28.68 -20.12
CA VAL A 664 -15.79 28.17 -19.13
C VAL A 664 -17.09 27.88 -19.87
N VAL A 665 -17.37 26.61 -20.18
CA VAL A 665 -18.46 26.24 -21.09
C VAL A 665 -19.32 25.11 -20.56
N ASN A 666 -20.65 25.20 -20.74
CA ASN A 666 -21.58 24.10 -20.45
C ASN A 666 -21.53 23.57 -19.00
N ASN A 667 -21.13 24.39 -18.02
CA ASN A 667 -21.13 23.99 -16.61
C ASN A 667 -22.50 24.24 -15.97
N TYR A 668 -22.94 23.34 -15.09
CA TYR A 668 -24.14 23.48 -14.27
C TYR A 668 -23.76 23.78 -12.83
N ILE A 669 -24.05 24.98 -12.36
CA ILE A 669 -23.70 25.48 -11.03
C ILE A 669 -24.99 25.82 -10.29
N ALA A 670 -25.22 25.25 -9.11
CA ALA A 670 -26.48 25.49 -8.40
C ALA A 670 -26.35 25.52 -6.89
N GLY A 671 -27.15 26.38 -6.25
CA GLY A 671 -27.31 26.41 -4.81
C GLY A 671 -26.16 27.05 -4.03
N ILE A 672 -25.27 27.83 -4.67
CA ILE A 672 -24.11 28.43 -3.97
C ILE A 672 -24.60 29.39 -2.87
N ARG A 673 -24.16 29.14 -1.61
CA ARG A 673 -24.63 29.81 -0.39
C ARG A 673 -23.62 30.79 0.23
N SER A 674 -22.74 31.40 -0.57
CA SER A 674 -21.85 32.48 -0.12
C SER A 674 -22.35 33.86 -0.52
N GLY A 675 -22.28 34.84 0.39
CA GLY A 675 -22.53 36.27 0.11
C GLY A 675 -21.29 37.14 0.30
N ASN A 676 -20.11 36.54 0.45
CA ASN A 676 -18.86 37.30 0.37
C ASN A 676 -18.53 37.58 -1.10
N LYS A 677 -17.98 38.76 -1.38
CA LYS A 677 -17.70 39.24 -2.75
C LYS A 677 -16.56 38.49 -3.46
N GLU A 678 -16.13 37.36 -2.91
CA GLU A 678 -15.03 36.54 -3.42
C GLU A 678 -15.50 35.12 -3.84
N ALA A 679 -16.77 34.78 -3.65
CA ALA A 679 -17.33 33.47 -3.97
C ALA A 679 -18.75 33.61 -4.53
N GLY A 680 -19.10 32.74 -5.47
CA GLY A 680 -20.37 32.81 -6.19
C GLY A 680 -20.50 31.68 -7.20
N GLY A 681 -21.39 31.81 -8.17
CA GLY A 681 -21.47 30.84 -9.27
C GLY A 681 -20.24 30.93 -10.18
N ILE A 682 -20.14 32.01 -10.95
CA ILE A 682 -18.95 32.34 -11.75
C ILE A 682 -18.39 33.67 -11.26
N VAL A 683 -17.14 33.67 -10.83
CA VAL A 683 -16.46 34.81 -10.21
C VAL A 683 -15.35 35.30 -11.13
N PHE A 684 -15.52 36.50 -11.67
CA PHE A 684 -14.49 37.24 -12.37
C PHE A 684 -13.65 37.98 -11.33
N THR A 685 -12.36 37.64 -11.21
CA THR A 685 -11.47 38.20 -10.20
C THR A 685 -10.22 38.82 -10.81
N ALA A 686 -9.78 39.94 -10.24
CA ALA A 686 -8.50 40.58 -10.57
C ALA A 686 -7.35 40.07 -9.70
N ASN A 687 -7.63 39.26 -8.68
CA ASN A 687 -6.64 38.81 -7.71
C ASN A 687 -5.36 38.23 -8.36
N PRO A 688 -5.42 37.32 -9.36
CA PRO A 688 -4.26 36.81 -10.09
C PRO A 688 -3.28 37.85 -10.66
N PHE A 689 -3.73 39.08 -10.92
CA PHE A 689 -2.88 40.18 -11.40
C PHE A 689 -2.14 40.94 -10.31
N SER A 690 -2.32 40.59 -9.04
CA SER A 690 -1.87 41.41 -7.90
C SER A 690 -1.14 40.62 -6.81
N GLN A 691 -0.79 39.37 -7.07
CA GLN A 691 -0.22 38.46 -6.07
C GLN A 691 1.29 38.61 -5.85
N ALA A 692 2.02 39.31 -6.73
CA ALA A 692 3.45 39.57 -6.59
C ALA A 692 3.75 40.91 -5.90
N ASP A 693 4.99 41.08 -5.44
CA ASP A 693 5.41 42.26 -4.70
C ASP A 693 5.26 43.55 -5.52
N GLY A 694 4.57 44.54 -4.95
CA GLY A 694 4.23 45.79 -5.63
C GLY A 694 2.89 45.77 -6.36
N GLY A 695 2.06 44.73 -6.15
CA GLY A 695 0.72 44.63 -6.73
C GLY A 695 0.77 44.38 -8.23
N VAL A 696 1.60 43.44 -8.67
CA VAL A 696 1.76 43.06 -10.07
C VAL A 696 1.47 41.56 -10.26
N PRO A 697 1.24 41.08 -11.50
CA PRO A 697 1.02 39.67 -11.74
C PRO A 697 2.26 38.86 -11.34
N ASN A 698 2.05 37.61 -10.92
CA ASN A 698 3.14 36.65 -10.82
C ASN A 698 3.81 36.43 -12.18
N ALA A 699 5.04 35.91 -12.18
CA ALA A 699 5.82 35.75 -13.40
C ALA A 699 5.13 34.82 -14.43
N GLY A 700 4.35 33.84 -13.97
CA GLY A 700 3.51 32.99 -14.84
C GLY A 700 2.46 33.79 -15.59
N ASN A 701 1.60 34.49 -14.87
CA ASN A 701 0.58 35.36 -15.47
C ASN A 701 1.19 36.45 -16.35
N GLN A 702 2.32 37.03 -15.94
CA GLN A 702 3.04 38.01 -16.76
C GLN A 702 3.56 37.39 -18.06
N ALA A 703 4.05 36.14 -18.04
CA ALA A 703 4.50 35.45 -19.25
C ALA A 703 3.34 35.15 -20.21
N VAL A 704 2.15 34.83 -19.70
CA VAL A 704 0.92 34.69 -20.51
C VAL A 704 0.54 36.03 -21.15
N LEU A 705 0.50 37.12 -20.36
CA LEU A 705 0.19 38.47 -20.83
C LEU A 705 1.17 38.97 -21.91
N ASP A 706 2.45 38.65 -21.74
CA ASP A 706 3.50 39.00 -22.71
C ASP A 706 3.43 38.14 -23.99
N GLY A 707 2.75 36.99 -23.92
CA GLY A 707 2.42 36.14 -25.05
C GLY A 707 1.40 36.82 -25.96
N SER A 708 1.62 36.80 -27.28
CA SER A 708 0.72 37.47 -28.25
C SER A 708 -0.60 36.71 -28.50
N GLY A 709 -1.10 35.98 -27.50
CA GLY A 709 -2.27 35.11 -27.57
C GLY A 709 -3.59 35.87 -27.48
N ASP A 710 -4.69 35.17 -27.75
CA ASP A 710 -6.05 35.68 -27.52
C ASP A 710 -6.38 35.50 -26.04
N LEU A 711 -6.39 36.59 -25.29
CA LEU A 711 -6.64 36.58 -23.85
C LEU A 711 -8.14 36.68 -23.52
N SER A 712 -9.02 36.66 -24.53
CA SER A 712 -10.45 36.72 -24.30
C SER A 712 -10.94 35.54 -23.46
N LEU A 713 -11.92 35.82 -22.60
CA LEU A 713 -12.54 34.82 -21.73
C LEU A 713 -13.84 34.36 -22.37
N THR A 714 -13.92 33.08 -22.73
CA THR A 714 -15.16 32.48 -23.24
C THR A 714 -15.98 31.95 -22.09
N VAL A 715 -17.20 32.47 -21.89
CA VAL A 715 -18.16 31.99 -20.89
C VAL A 715 -19.48 31.68 -21.58
N THR A 716 -19.71 30.42 -21.94
CA THR A 716 -20.85 30.07 -22.81
C THR A 716 -21.64 28.85 -22.34
N ASN A 717 -22.95 28.84 -22.60
CA ASN A 717 -23.83 27.72 -22.29
C ASN A 717 -23.83 27.27 -20.82
N ASN A 718 -23.41 28.10 -19.86
CA ASN A 718 -23.43 27.69 -18.46
C ASN A 718 -24.83 27.89 -17.86
N THR A 719 -25.18 27.07 -16.88
CA THR A 719 -26.38 27.22 -16.05
C THR A 719 -25.97 27.60 -14.64
N VAL A 720 -26.46 28.72 -14.11
CA VAL A 720 -26.29 29.11 -12.70
C VAL A 720 -27.66 29.28 -12.04
N LEU A 721 -27.99 28.41 -11.08
CA LEU A 721 -29.31 28.36 -10.46
C LEU A 721 -29.28 28.59 -8.95
N ASN A 722 -30.30 29.30 -8.44
CA ASN A 722 -30.61 29.48 -7.02
C ASN A 722 -29.37 29.73 -6.16
N SER A 723 -28.50 30.64 -6.60
CA SER A 723 -27.24 30.97 -5.96
C SER A 723 -27.31 32.39 -5.41
N LEU A 724 -26.75 32.62 -4.20
CA LEU A 724 -26.78 33.94 -3.55
C LEU A 724 -26.19 35.03 -4.45
N GLN A 725 -25.05 34.74 -5.07
CA GLN A 725 -24.39 35.61 -6.03
C GLN A 725 -24.05 34.79 -7.29
N PRO A 726 -24.94 34.75 -8.29
CA PRO A 726 -24.76 33.87 -9.46
C PRO A 726 -23.53 34.23 -10.29
N ILE A 727 -23.39 35.50 -10.66
CA ILE A 727 -22.23 36.03 -11.38
C ILE A 727 -21.62 37.16 -10.55
N VAL A 728 -20.31 37.11 -10.33
CA VAL A 728 -19.61 38.05 -9.42
C VAL A 728 -18.45 38.72 -10.14
N PHE A 729 -18.42 40.05 -10.13
CA PHE A 729 -17.24 40.85 -10.46
C PHE A 729 -16.59 41.27 -9.15
N SER A 730 -15.67 40.42 -8.69
CA SER A 730 -15.13 40.42 -7.35
C SER A 730 -14.42 41.74 -7.00
N THR A 731 -14.63 42.23 -5.78
CA THR A 731 -13.81 43.29 -5.16
C THR A 731 -12.42 42.83 -4.78
N GLU A 732 -12.19 41.51 -4.81
CA GLU A 732 -10.95 40.92 -4.35
C GLU A 732 -9.76 41.46 -5.14
N ILE A 733 -8.84 42.03 -4.38
CA ILE A 733 -7.51 42.36 -4.84
C ILE A 733 -6.50 41.71 -3.90
N GLY A 734 -5.41 41.22 -4.46
CA GLY A 734 -4.40 40.49 -3.71
C GLY A 734 -3.82 41.36 -2.60
N SER A 735 -3.49 40.75 -1.47
CA SER A 735 -2.99 41.43 -0.27
C SER A 735 -1.68 42.23 -0.45
N LYS A 736 -1.04 42.10 -1.62
CA LYS A 736 0.16 42.86 -1.99
C LYS A 736 -0.15 44.09 -2.85
N ALA A 737 -1.40 44.31 -3.21
CA ALA A 737 -1.87 45.54 -3.84
C ALA A 737 -1.79 46.73 -2.86
N PRO A 738 -1.71 47.98 -3.37
CA PRO A 738 -1.61 49.17 -2.53
C PRO A 738 -2.96 49.63 -1.94
N VAL A 739 -4.03 48.91 -2.20
CA VAL A 739 -5.42 49.18 -1.82
C VAL A 739 -6.09 47.88 -1.38
N ASP A 740 -7.18 47.99 -0.61
CA ASP A 740 -7.89 46.82 -0.08
C ASP A 740 -9.02 46.34 -1.01
N ASP A 741 -9.43 47.16 -1.98
CA ASP A 741 -10.49 46.88 -2.96
C ASP A 741 -10.06 47.36 -4.36
N CYS A 742 -10.48 46.67 -5.43
CA CYS A 742 -10.17 47.05 -6.80
C CYS A 742 -10.88 48.32 -7.30
N ASP A 743 -11.92 48.79 -6.61
CA ASP A 743 -12.57 50.07 -6.91
C ASP A 743 -11.70 51.29 -6.51
N GLU A 744 -10.86 51.12 -5.49
CA GLU A 744 -9.90 52.12 -5.00
C GLU A 744 -8.66 52.26 -5.92
N LEU A 745 -8.48 51.36 -6.89
CA LEU A 745 -7.39 51.46 -7.85
C LEU A 745 -7.56 52.70 -8.73
N THR A 746 -6.45 53.43 -8.91
CA THR A 746 -6.36 54.58 -9.81
C THR A 746 -5.07 54.52 -10.62
N ALA A 747 -5.05 55.21 -11.76
CA ALA A 747 -3.83 55.36 -12.56
C ALA A 747 -2.68 56.03 -11.77
N ASP A 748 -2.99 56.76 -10.69
CA ASP A 748 -2.00 57.45 -9.85
C ASP A 748 -1.41 56.54 -8.75
N ASN A 749 -2.21 55.67 -8.12
CA ASN A 749 -1.74 54.82 -7.02
C ASN A 749 -1.18 53.47 -7.49
N ALA A 750 -1.64 52.92 -8.62
CA ALA A 750 -1.28 51.59 -9.10
C ALA A 750 -1.37 51.48 -10.64
N PRO A 751 -0.56 52.21 -11.41
CA PRO A 751 -0.75 52.37 -12.86
C PRO A 751 -0.81 51.07 -13.66
N LEU A 752 0.02 50.07 -13.34
CA LEU A 752 0.03 48.78 -14.04
C LEU A 752 -1.22 47.96 -13.69
N LEU A 753 -1.48 47.77 -12.40
CA LEU A 753 -2.63 46.99 -11.95
C LEU A 753 -3.94 47.64 -12.40
N TYR A 754 -4.07 48.96 -12.25
CA TYR A 754 -5.20 49.73 -12.77
C TYR A 754 -5.40 49.51 -14.28
N SER A 755 -4.33 49.40 -15.08
CA SER A 755 -4.46 49.12 -16.52
C SER A 755 -4.85 47.68 -16.86
N LEU A 756 -4.55 46.72 -15.97
CA LEU A 756 -4.94 45.31 -16.10
C LEU A 756 -6.32 45.01 -15.50
N THR A 757 -6.83 45.90 -14.66
CA THR A 757 -8.12 45.72 -13.99
C THR A 757 -9.20 46.66 -14.50
N LYS A 758 -8.90 47.80 -15.12
CA LYS A 758 -9.91 48.68 -15.74
C LYS A 758 -9.96 48.47 -17.25
N ASN A 759 -11.13 48.11 -17.79
CA ASN A 759 -11.37 47.87 -19.22
C ASN A 759 -10.41 46.84 -19.85
N PHE A 760 -10.06 45.78 -19.12
CA PHE A 760 -9.18 44.72 -19.63
C PHE A 760 -9.94 43.42 -19.93
N PHE A 761 -11.02 43.15 -19.20
CA PHE A 761 -11.71 41.88 -19.32
C PHE A 761 -12.55 41.89 -20.59
N ASP A 762 -12.00 41.33 -21.67
CA ASP A 762 -12.72 41.01 -22.91
C ASP A 762 -13.42 39.65 -22.74
N ILE A 763 -14.74 39.70 -22.49
CA ILE A 763 -15.54 38.51 -22.15
C ILE A 763 -16.54 38.24 -23.29
N SER A 764 -16.50 37.02 -23.82
CA SER A 764 -17.55 36.46 -24.67
C SER A 764 -18.54 35.68 -23.81
N PHE A 765 -19.57 36.37 -23.31
CA PHE A 765 -20.60 35.86 -22.41
C PHE A 765 -21.89 35.54 -23.19
N ASP A 766 -21.99 34.32 -23.71
CA ASP A 766 -23.07 33.94 -24.65
C ASP A 766 -23.90 32.75 -24.15
N ALA A 767 -25.21 32.79 -24.34
CA ALA A 767 -26.10 31.64 -24.13
C ALA A 767 -26.07 31.03 -22.71
N ASN A 768 -25.80 31.82 -21.68
CA ASN A 768 -25.87 31.37 -20.30
C ASN A 768 -27.30 31.46 -19.73
N LEU A 769 -27.67 30.53 -18.85
CA LEU A 769 -28.90 30.55 -18.07
C LEU A 769 -28.58 30.98 -16.63
N ILE A 770 -29.24 32.01 -16.12
CA ILE A 770 -29.07 32.52 -14.75
C ILE A 770 -30.46 32.69 -14.11
N ALA A 771 -30.79 31.93 -13.07
CA ALA A 771 -32.11 32.05 -12.45
C ALA A 771 -32.10 31.78 -10.94
N ASN A 772 -32.85 32.60 -10.19
CA ASN A 772 -33.11 32.43 -8.75
C ASN A 772 -34.61 32.33 -8.49
N GLY A 773 -35.01 31.57 -7.47
CA GLY A 773 -36.43 31.36 -7.12
C GLY A 773 -37.11 30.27 -7.97
N LEU A 774 -36.34 29.37 -8.56
CA LEU A 774 -36.86 28.25 -9.33
C LEU A 774 -37.26 27.11 -8.36
N ASP A 775 -38.56 26.78 -8.35
CA ASP A 775 -39.24 25.74 -7.55
C ASP A 775 -39.54 26.15 -6.08
N ASP A 776 -40.79 26.59 -5.79
CA ASP A 776 -41.31 26.98 -4.46
C ASP A 776 -41.36 25.82 -3.42
N ASP A 777 -40.83 24.64 -3.73
CA ASP A 777 -40.93 23.43 -2.92
C ASP A 777 -39.61 23.13 -2.18
N ALA A 778 -39.43 23.76 -1.03
CA ALA A 778 -38.31 23.54 -0.12
C ALA A 778 -38.10 22.06 0.28
N SER A 779 -39.13 21.20 0.12
CA SER A 779 -39.07 19.79 0.54
C SER A 779 -38.41 18.86 -0.48
N LYS A 780 -38.08 19.34 -1.69
CA LYS A 780 -37.56 18.48 -2.76
C LYS A 780 -36.07 18.63 -3.09
N GLN A 781 -35.35 19.70 -2.71
CA GLN A 781 -34.11 19.98 -3.49
C GLN A 781 -32.83 20.49 -2.81
N GLY A 782 -32.77 21.12 -1.63
CA GLY A 782 -31.51 21.74 -1.15
C GLY A 782 -30.96 22.89 -2.03
N LEU A 783 -31.38 22.97 -3.30
CA LEU A 783 -31.28 24.08 -4.23
C LEU A 783 -32.29 25.18 -3.91
N TYR A 784 -33.35 24.89 -3.13
CA TYR A 784 -34.33 25.90 -2.73
C TYR A 784 -33.64 27.09 -2.06
N PHE A 785 -33.93 28.28 -2.57
CA PHE A 785 -33.39 29.54 -2.11
C PHE A 785 -34.55 30.46 -1.72
N ASP A 786 -34.61 30.86 -0.46
CA ASP A 786 -35.59 31.86 0.01
C ASP A 786 -35.12 33.24 -0.43
N SER A 787 -35.52 33.67 -1.63
CA SER A 787 -35.15 34.96 -2.21
C SER A 787 -35.59 36.14 -1.34
N GLU A 788 -36.65 35.99 -0.53
CA GLU A 788 -37.09 37.05 0.39
C GLU A 788 -36.18 37.23 1.62
N ALA A 789 -35.18 36.35 1.83
CA ALA A 789 -34.32 36.36 3.01
C ALA A 789 -33.10 37.31 2.92
N ILE A 790 -32.75 37.80 1.73
CA ILE A 790 -31.66 38.76 1.53
C ILE A 790 -32.16 40.05 0.87
N SER A 791 -31.52 41.19 1.16
CA SER A 791 -31.96 42.51 0.69
C SER A 791 -31.53 42.84 -0.75
N SER A 792 -30.88 41.92 -1.46
CA SER A 792 -30.22 42.14 -2.75
C SER A 792 -30.12 40.81 -3.49
N ASP A 793 -31.01 40.58 -4.46
CA ASP A 793 -31.06 39.38 -5.31
C ASP A 793 -30.40 39.66 -6.68
N HIS A 794 -29.14 40.11 -6.69
CA HIS A 794 -28.48 40.54 -7.93
C HIS A 794 -28.08 39.35 -8.82
N ALA A 795 -28.44 39.40 -10.10
CA ALA A 795 -27.93 38.48 -11.13
C ALA A 795 -26.41 38.58 -11.29
N PHE A 796 -25.95 39.81 -11.20
CA PHE A 796 -24.56 40.18 -11.29
C PHE A 796 -24.23 41.07 -10.09
N GLU A 797 -23.32 40.60 -9.26
CA GLU A 797 -22.69 41.42 -8.24
C GLU A 797 -21.60 42.27 -8.93
N TYR A 798 -21.78 43.58 -8.92
CA TYR A 798 -20.91 44.55 -9.60
C TYR A 798 -20.37 45.56 -8.60
N ASP A 799 -19.12 45.39 -8.21
CA ASP A 799 -18.42 46.37 -7.38
C ASP A 799 -17.19 46.94 -8.10
N CYS A 800 -16.42 46.09 -8.79
CA CYS A 800 -15.30 46.53 -9.59
C CYS A 800 -15.63 46.56 -11.09
N ASP A 801 -15.36 47.71 -11.70
CA ASP A 801 -15.42 47.89 -13.16
C ASP A 801 -14.25 47.18 -13.87
N LEU A 802 -14.37 45.85 -14.04
CA LEU A 802 -13.35 44.98 -14.66
C LEU A 802 -13.48 44.85 -16.18
N ILE A 803 -14.70 45.04 -16.69
CA ILE A 803 -15.13 44.74 -18.06
C ILE A 803 -14.54 45.75 -19.06
N ASP A 804 -14.06 45.27 -20.22
CA ASP A 804 -13.92 46.12 -21.41
C ASP A 804 -15.28 46.29 -22.08
N HIS A 805 -15.90 47.46 -21.89
CA HIS A 805 -17.23 47.78 -22.40
C HIS A 805 -17.34 47.90 -23.92
N GLU A 806 -16.22 48.06 -24.63
CA GLU A 806 -16.20 48.15 -26.09
C GLU A 806 -15.98 46.78 -26.76
N ALA A 807 -15.19 45.90 -26.12
CA ALA A 807 -14.83 44.59 -26.66
C ALA A 807 -15.77 43.46 -26.21
N SER A 808 -16.20 43.48 -24.94
CA SER A 808 -16.99 42.38 -24.37
C SER A 808 -18.36 42.23 -25.03
N LEU A 809 -18.76 40.98 -25.23
CA LEU A 809 -20.03 40.61 -25.84
C LEU A 809 -20.88 39.82 -24.86
N PHE A 810 -22.06 40.36 -24.52
CA PHE A 810 -23.08 39.67 -23.76
C PHE A 810 -24.26 39.40 -24.69
N SER A 811 -24.50 38.14 -25.09
CA SER A 811 -25.57 37.80 -26.04
C SER A 811 -26.30 36.51 -25.67
N ASN A 812 -27.53 36.35 -26.17
CA ASN A 812 -28.36 35.14 -26.00
C ASN A 812 -28.50 34.59 -24.56
N ASN A 813 -28.25 35.39 -23.52
CA ASN A 813 -28.39 34.95 -22.13
C ASN A 813 -29.86 34.99 -21.69
N PHE A 814 -30.27 34.04 -20.84
CA PHE A 814 -31.64 33.87 -20.35
C PHE A 814 -31.65 33.83 -18.83
N GLY A 815 -32.74 34.29 -18.22
CA GLY A 815 -32.86 34.25 -16.78
C GLY A 815 -34.19 34.72 -16.24
N PHE A 816 -34.42 34.43 -14.96
CA PHE A 816 -35.57 34.87 -14.17
C PHE A 816 -35.09 35.11 -12.74
N MET A 817 -35.20 36.35 -12.25
CA MET A 817 -34.70 36.72 -10.91
C MET A 817 -35.51 37.89 -10.36
N ASP A 818 -35.93 37.87 -9.08
CA ASP A 818 -36.64 38.97 -8.38
C ASP A 818 -35.69 40.11 -7.91
N SER A 819 -34.77 40.58 -8.76
CA SER A 819 -33.84 41.65 -8.39
C SER A 819 -34.48 43.04 -8.40
N TYR A 820 -34.25 43.84 -7.35
CA TYR A 820 -34.70 45.25 -7.22
C TYR A 820 -33.69 46.29 -7.77
N ALA A 821 -32.46 45.89 -8.09
CA ALA A 821 -31.42 46.71 -8.71
C ALA A 821 -30.27 45.82 -9.23
N SER A 822 -29.35 46.29 -10.05
CA SER A 822 -28.04 45.66 -10.24
C SER A 822 -27.01 46.49 -9.47
N GLY A 823 -26.45 46.03 -8.35
CA GLY A 823 -25.41 46.73 -7.58
C GLY A 823 -25.71 48.16 -7.13
N ASP A 824 -24.80 48.74 -6.33
CA ASP A 824 -24.90 49.99 -5.56
C ASP A 824 -25.28 51.30 -6.30
N VAL A 825 -26.56 51.50 -6.66
CA VAL A 825 -27.23 52.65 -7.34
C VAL A 825 -26.71 54.11 -7.23
N GLU A 826 -25.65 54.42 -6.46
CA GLU A 826 -25.11 55.76 -6.23
C GLU A 826 -24.16 56.30 -7.34
N ASP A 827 -23.55 55.47 -8.20
CA ASP A 827 -22.55 55.93 -9.18
C ASP A 827 -23.01 55.99 -10.65
N GLU A 828 -23.28 57.17 -11.24
CA GLU A 828 -23.86 57.39 -12.59
C GLU A 828 -23.15 56.73 -13.82
N SER A 829 -22.15 55.85 -13.64
CA SER A 829 -21.39 55.14 -14.69
C SER A 829 -21.74 53.65 -14.83
N TRP A 830 -22.86 53.19 -14.25
CA TRP A 830 -23.40 51.82 -14.40
C TRP A 830 -23.43 51.36 -15.86
N VAL A 831 -22.91 50.16 -16.09
CA VAL A 831 -22.70 49.59 -17.42
C VAL A 831 -24.01 49.55 -18.22
N ASP A 832 -23.93 50.08 -19.43
CA ASP A 832 -24.93 49.94 -20.50
C ASP A 832 -24.88 48.51 -21.08
N ILE A 833 -24.91 47.45 -20.23
CA ILE A 833 -25.10 46.04 -20.67
C ILE A 833 -26.47 45.88 -21.36
N ARG A 834 -27.30 46.92 -21.25
CA ARG A 834 -28.68 47.06 -21.73
C ARG A 834 -28.86 47.04 -23.24
N GLN A 835 -27.81 46.91 -24.07
CA GLN A 835 -27.95 47.10 -25.52
C GLN A 835 -27.20 46.12 -26.44
N LEU A 836 -26.87 44.90 -26.00
CA LEU A 836 -26.19 43.92 -26.86
C LEU A 836 -27.04 42.65 -27.05
N ASN A 837 -27.67 42.54 -28.23
CA ASN A 837 -28.14 41.33 -28.94
C ASN A 837 -28.52 40.05 -28.13
N GLY A 838 -29.21 40.17 -27.01
CA GLY A 838 -29.88 39.07 -26.30
C GLY A 838 -31.40 39.20 -26.34
N ASN A 839 -32.15 38.17 -25.94
CA ASN A 839 -33.62 38.26 -25.80
C ASN A 839 -34.02 39.04 -24.53
N GLY A 840 -33.18 39.97 -24.06
CA GLY A 840 -33.40 40.79 -22.89
C GLY A 840 -32.73 42.15 -23.05
N ASP A 841 -33.46 43.16 -23.50
CA ASP A 841 -33.24 44.49 -22.91
C ASP A 841 -33.50 44.29 -21.42
N PHE A 842 -32.49 44.46 -20.57
CA PHE A 842 -32.71 44.56 -19.13
C PHE A 842 -33.80 45.63 -18.91
N ASP A 843 -34.69 45.42 -17.93
CA ASP A 843 -35.66 46.47 -17.61
C ASP A 843 -34.94 47.74 -17.09
N SER A 844 -35.70 48.78 -16.78
CA SER A 844 -35.12 50.05 -16.31
C SER A 844 -34.23 49.91 -15.07
N ASP A 845 -34.35 48.77 -14.38
CA ASP A 845 -33.79 48.50 -13.06
C ASP A 845 -32.65 47.47 -13.12
N GLY A 846 -32.28 47.00 -14.33
CA GLY A 846 -31.12 46.13 -14.54
C GLY A 846 -31.38 44.64 -14.25
N ALA A 847 -32.64 44.23 -14.08
CA ALA A 847 -32.99 42.83 -13.81
C ALA A 847 -33.27 42.03 -15.09
N LEU A 848 -32.97 40.73 -15.06
CA LEU A 848 -33.44 39.73 -16.03
C LEU A 848 -34.96 39.53 -15.85
N ASP A 849 -35.71 40.44 -16.46
CA ASP A 849 -37.16 40.50 -16.70
C ASP A 849 -38.11 39.71 -15.76
N GLN A 850 -38.72 40.42 -14.81
CA GLN A 850 -39.76 39.91 -13.89
C GLN A 850 -41.08 39.50 -14.58
N ASP A 851 -41.34 39.97 -15.80
CA ASP A 851 -42.57 39.68 -16.56
C ASP A 851 -42.27 39.62 -18.07
N PRO A 852 -41.57 38.55 -18.52
CA PRO A 852 -41.12 38.43 -19.91
C PRO A 852 -42.30 38.49 -20.89
N ALA A 853 -43.46 37.97 -20.48
CA ALA A 853 -44.68 37.99 -21.26
C ALA A 853 -45.24 39.41 -21.48
N ALA A 854 -45.18 40.30 -20.48
CA ALA A 854 -45.61 41.70 -20.62
C ALA A 854 -44.66 42.54 -21.49
N ASN A 855 -43.38 42.17 -21.56
CA ASN A 855 -42.36 42.82 -22.37
C ASN A 855 -42.21 42.22 -23.78
N GLY A 856 -43.06 41.26 -24.15
CA GLY A 856 -43.07 40.64 -25.49
C GLY A 856 -41.93 39.67 -25.74
N LYS A 857 -41.31 39.15 -24.68
CA LYS A 857 -40.22 38.19 -24.69
C LYS A 857 -40.73 36.78 -24.40
N GLU A 858 -39.89 35.80 -24.67
CA GLU A 858 -40.16 34.40 -24.34
C GLU A 858 -40.00 34.19 -22.83
N VAL A 859 -40.99 33.57 -22.19
CA VAL A 859 -40.89 33.15 -20.78
C VAL A 859 -40.01 31.90 -20.75
N PRO A 860 -38.95 31.85 -19.92
CA PRO A 860 -38.16 30.64 -19.80
C PRO A 860 -39.01 29.45 -19.40
N GLU A 861 -38.93 28.36 -20.18
CA GLU A 861 -39.57 27.08 -19.87
C GLU A 861 -38.46 26.09 -19.50
N PHE A 862 -38.64 25.44 -18.35
CA PHE A 862 -37.67 24.52 -17.80
C PHE A 862 -38.19 23.09 -17.90
N THR A 863 -37.28 22.17 -18.19
CA THR A 863 -37.53 20.74 -18.15
C THR A 863 -36.56 20.08 -17.17
N THR A 864 -37.00 19.02 -16.51
CA THR A 864 -36.09 18.15 -15.77
C THR A 864 -35.52 17.13 -16.74
N ALA A 865 -34.20 17.12 -16.92
CA ALA A 865 -33.50 16.15 -17.74
C ALA A 865 -33.49 14.75 -17.07
N ALA A 866 -33.06 13.72 -17.81
CA ALA A 866 -33.07 12.35 -17.32
C ALA A 866 -32.20 12.13 -16.07
N ASN A 867 -31.13 12.93 -15.95
CA ASN A 867 -30.23 13.01 -14.80
C ASN A 867 -30.83 13.76 -13.58
N GLY A 868 -32.05 14.29 -13.69
CA GLY A 868 -32.70 15.06 -12.63
C GLY A 868 -32.32 16.56 -12.57
N LEU A 869 -31.40 17.03 -13.42
CA LEU A 869 -31.02 18.44 -13.50
C LEU A 869 -32.08 19.27 -14.22
N VAL A 870 -32.13 20.57 -13.92
CA VAL A 870 -33.05 21.52 -14.56
C VAL A 870 -32.39 22.14 -15.79
N GLU A 871 -32.93 21.86 -16.98
CA GLU A 871 -32.44 22.41 -18.24
C GLU A 871 -33.47 23.33 -18.91
N THR A 872 -33.03 24.15 -19.87
CA THR A 872 -33.96 24.91 -20.72
C THR A 872 -34.68 23.98 -21.70
N ASP A 873 -35.96 24.27 -21.98
CA ASP A 873 -36.71 23.55 -23.02
C ASP A 873 -35.96 23.66 -24.37
N SER A 874 -35.85 22.53 -25.07
CA SER A 874 -35.26 22.43 -26.40
C SER A 874 -36.00 23.20 -27.51
N SER A 875 -37.17 23.79 -27.21
CA SER A 875 -37.98 24.57 -28.11
C SER A 875 -37.88 26.07 -27.83
N GLY A 876 -38.06 26.89 -28.88
CA GLY A 876 -38.04 28.34 -28.74
C GLY A 876 -36.66 28.99 -28.92
N ALA A 877 -36.51 30.23 -28.46
CA ALA A 877 -35.25 30.98 -28.51
C ALA A 877 -34.31 30.60 -27.36
N GLN A 878 -34.83 30.14 -26.22
CA GLN A 878 -34.06 29.63 -25.08
C GLN A 878 -33.33 28.30 -25.32
N ALA A 879 -33.62 27.61 -26.43
CA ALA A 879 -33.05 26.31 -26.74
C ALA A 879 -31.51 26.33 -26.86
N VAL A 880 -30.91 27.50 -27.08
CA VAL A 880 -29.45 27.66 -27.13
C VAL A 880 -28.81 27.82 -25.77
N ALA A 881 -29.59 28.15 -24.73
CA ALA A 881 -29.05 28.60 -23.46
C ALA A 881 -29.00 27.52 -22.38
N GLY A 882 -28.05 27.69 -21.47
CA GLY A 882 -27.84 26.82 -20.33
C GLY A 882 -27.18 25.49 -20.68
N ALA A 883 -26.66 24.85 -19.64
CA ALA A 883 -25.92 23.61 -19.74
C ALA A 883 -26.87 22.44 -20.09
N LYS A 884 -26.39 21.52 -20.94
CA LYS A 884 -27.18 20.38 -21.44
C LYS A 884 -26.32 19.14 -21.61
N GLY A 885 -26.96 17.98 -21.58
CA GLY A 885 -26.32 16.71 -21.89
C GLY A 885 -25.30 16.27 -20.84
N LEU A 886 -25.41 16.82 -19.62
CA LEU A 886 -24.50 16.48 -18.53
C LEU A 886 -24.86 15.13 -17.93
N TYR A 887 -23.86 14.40 -17.45
CA TYR A 887 -24.07 13.17 -16.68
C TYR A 887 -23.82 13.46 -15.20
N TYR A 888 -24.84 13.27 -14.37
CA TYR A 888 -24.68 13.33 -12.91
C TYR A 888 -24.03 12.03 -12.43
N ILE A 889 -22.77 12.13 -12.00
CA ILE A 889 -21.99 10.97 -11.54
C ILE A 889 -22.48 10.57 -10.15
N GLU A 890 -22.93 9.33 -10.01
CA GLU A 890 -23.25 8.76 -8.71
C GLU A 890 -21.98 8.25 -8.02
N ALA A 891 -21.97 8.18 -6.68
CA ALA A 891 -20.81 7.67 -5.94
C ALA A 891 -20.46 6.22 -6.35
N SER A 892 -21.43 5.41 -6.77
CA SER A 892 -21.22 4.05 -7.27
C SER A 892 -20.59 3.96 -8.66
N ASP A 893 -20.58 5.07 -9.43
CA ASP A 893 -20.02 5.10 -10.78
C ASP A 893 -18.51 5.28 -10.77
N VAL A 894 -17.90 5.62 -9.63
CA VAL A 894 -16.47 5.95 -9.54
C VAL A 894 -15.84 5.40 -8.26
N GLY A 895 -14.52 5.57 -8.12
CA GLY A 895 -13.76 5.02 -7.01
C GLY A 895 -13.46 3.53 -7.17
N VAL A 896 -12.99 2.93 -6.07
CA VAL A 896 -12.49 1.55 -6.07
C VAL A 896 -13.57 0.55 -6.48
N GLY A 897 -13.22 -0.35 -7.40
CA GLY A 897 -14.09 -1.39 -7.94
C GLY A 897 -15.06 -0.93 -9.03
N SER A 898 -15.14 0.37 -9.32
CA SER A 898 -16.00 0.87 -10.40
C SER A 898 -15.49 0.40 -11.77
N THR A 899 -16.43 -0.05 -12.60
CA THR A 899 -16.23 -0.38 -14.02
C THR A 899 -16.94 0.59 -14.96
N TRP A 900 -17.60 1.62 -14.43
CA TRP A 900 -18.32 2.59 -15.24
C TRP A 900 -17.33 3.43 -16.05
N VAL A 901 -17.71 3.72 -17.29
CA VAL A 901 -16.95 4.53 -18.23
C VAL A 901 -17.92 5.55 -18.82
N ALA A 902 -17.51 6.82 -18.85
CA ALA A 902 -18.31 7.86 -19.46
C ALA A 902 -18.51 7.52 -20.95
N THR A 903 -19.76 7.34 -21.37
CA THR A 903 -20.11 7.26 -22.79
C THR A 903 -20.26 8.67 -23.31
N ASN A 904 -19.58 9.00 -24.42
CA ASN A 904 -19.84 10.24 -25.16
C ASN A 904 -21.30 10.20 -25.66
N GLU A 905 -22.25 10.73 -24.88
CA GLU A 905 -23.62 10.98 -25.33
C GLU A 905 -23.76 12.37 -25.94
#